data_AF-A0AAN8Q6A5-F1
#
_entry.id   AF-A0AAN8Q6A5-F1
#
_cell.length_a   1.000
_cell.length_b   1.000
_cell.length_c   1.000
_cell.angle_alpha   90.00
_cell.angle_beta   90.00
_cell.angle_gamma   90.00
#
_symmetry.space_group_name_H-M   'P 1'
#
loop_
_entity.id
_entity.type
_entity.pdbx_description
1 polymer ?
#
loop_
_entity_poly.entity_id
_entity_poly.type
_entity_poly.pdbx_seq_one_letter_code
_entity_poly.pdbx_strand_id
1 'polypeptide(L)'
;MAYLLGGKACMDSLRNDVQDVHWSVSDIVSRTGLLEFPSWKFPDKMSCDLDMDDLMEMYDYSDGEEENQVAHIALYELVIDRLVYLVQAMTKYTEQLMSVIKPGGENSTGTSSSVGLVVKKYCGRLIHLHTLIQHIQSENKTKTRKITDLEKNIQKLNSEVHQNGYLSPKQNNLSNSNMDDSSSSNLSASSPNMDISRDACNKSSQTIETAFVACESCDVVQKNLRETGDIVIHVCTTQGLPSSLKKFRPQVAGYDWLSANDIMRWTHEQNKDLSRINKYMDQIVTEVKPLKAEVTAFEKETKQMEHKVRKIENELKLEKDTQIAIKRQYEIKLQEKESTFTEKMASVNRQKDEITRARKDLERELEKSRVELRQQQSELETLETTQKDLEKELRKTKVDQEEINRLEDKVKLMKTELNQVTDKLESQTKDYNLELSKNKMAQKRNDNLQAKQASLLERVNELDRENEELKDQMNELEEEKEKITEKLEQLEDEKTQLQQQVDENKAEHDRLAKEKDDLEKTMEETRHIIQQMEKQVNEAKEREKLLVEYPDLNGPVNPDYKGTGNLVKDMENQVKANLIRIQILENQSEGLQNSICKFVSNQGHSPVRSCSKSSSQSSVPSNTTMMGGPKQLWKVDEMDNIQEEDNNTSYRLSNQNNSNSNDISPRKSKPRVKPNIFTMNFDTSSTKTKDEFVVTKTTRPESGKRVKERPLSSKGSVMTPVNKTSIGAYLQMKKGGHLGSAGTGRPPSGKVSNSSNHGNKTDNSDYSPTMFVCNQCDKMYDRERDLEIHRSYCTP
;
A
#
# COMPACT_ATOMS: atom_id res chain seq x y z
N MET A 1 -23.68 -4.96 27.67
CA MET A 1 -24.43 -3.93 28.42
C MET A 1 -23.52 -2.76 28.72
N ALA A 2 -22.72 -2.75 29.81
CA ALA A 2 -21.90 -1.58 30.19
C ALA A 2 -20.98 -1.05 29.06
N TYR A 3 -20.37 -1.93 28.27
CA TYR A 3 -19.53 -1.60 27.10
C TYR A 3 -20.24 -0.88 25.92
N LEU A 4 -21.52 -0.54 26.05
CA LEU A 4 -22.27 0.29 25.08
C LEU A 4 -22.52 1.72 25.59
N LEU A 5 -22.27 1.98 26.88
CA LEU A 5 -22.42 3.31 27.48
C LEU A 5 -21.39 4.27 26.87
N GLY A 6 -21.82 5.44 26.39
CA GLY A 6 -20.95 6.37 25.65
C GLY A 6 -20.50 5.89 24.26
N GLY A 7 -20.94 4.71 23.79
CA GLY A 7 -20.62 4.24 22.44
C GLY A 7 -21.30 5.10 21.37
N LYS A 8 -20.54 5.59 20.37
CA LYS A 8 -21.01 6.55 19.37
C LYS A 8 -22.33 6.15 18.71
N ALA A 9 -22.43 4.94 18.15
CA ALA A 9 -23.63 4.47 17.47
C ALA A 9 -24.89 4.45 18.37
N CYS A 10 -24.73 4.28 19.68
CA CYS A 10 -25.84 4.37 20.64
C CYS A 10 -26.22 5.82 20.93
N MET A 11 -25.27 6.75 21.02
CA MET A 11 -25.56 8.18 21.13
C MET A 11 -26.22 8.72 19.84
N ASP A 12 -25.73 8.31 18.68
CA ASP A 12 -26.30 8.65 17.37
C ASP A 12 -27.75 8.10 17.26
N SER A 13 -28.02 6.89 17.75
CA SER A 13 -29.40 6.38 17.86
C SER A 13 -30.26 7.27 18.77
N LEU A 14 -29.81 7.53 20.01
CA LEU A 14 -30.57 8.32 20.98
C LEU A 14 -30.82 9.76 20.50
N ARG A 15 -29.93 10.35 19.70
CA ARG A 15 -30.15 11.64 19.02
C ARG A 15 -31.33 11.58 18.05
N ASN A 16 -31.38 10.55 17.21
CA ASN A 16 -32.49 10.33 16.29
C ASN A 16 -33.78 10.04 17.06
N ASP A 17 -33.73 9.25 18.14
CA ASP A 17 -34.88 8.97 19.01
C ASP A 17 -35.43 10.25 19.69
N VAL A 18 -34.55 11.11 20.22
CA VAL A 18 -34.95 12.44 20.76
C VAL A 18 -35.64 13.27 19.68
N GLN A 19 -35.05 13.33 18.47
CA GLN A 19 -35.53 14.19 17.40
C GLN A 19 -36.85 13.68 16.80
N ASP A 20 -37.00 12.39 16.49
CA ASP A 20 -38.24 11.84 15.93
C ASP A 20 -39.41 11.90 16.95
N VAL A 21 -39.14 11.77 18.26
CA VAL A 21 -40.14 12.03 19.31
C VAL A 21 -40.46 13.53 19.42
N HIS A 22 -39.48 14.43 19.34
CA HIS A 22 -39.71 15.88 19.35
C HIS A 22 -40.54 16.36 18.15
N TRP A 23 -40.29 15.83 16.95
CA TRP A 23 -41.08 16.11 15.76
C TRP A 23 -42.52 15.59 15.89
N SER A 24 -42.70 14.40 16.49
CA SER A 24 -44.02 13.85 16.80
C SER A 24 -44.80 14.72 17.79
N VAL A 25 -44.13 15.24 18.83
CA VAL A 25 -44.67 16.25 19.76
C VAL A 25 -45.09 17.51 19.00
N SER A 26 -44.24 18.02 18.11
CA SER A 26 -44.47 19.26 17.36
C SER A 26 -45.73 19.21 16.49
N ASP A 27 -45.99 18.08 15.79
CA ASP A 27 -47.25 17.90 15.04
C ASP A 27 -48.49 17.99 15.94
N ILE A 28 -48.46 17.39 17.13
CA ILE A 28 -49.60 17.42 18.08
C ILE A 28 -49.76 18.82 18.69
N VAL A 29 -48.66 19.48 19.06
CA VAL A 29 -48.66 20.87 19.57
C VAL A 29 -49.20 21.84 18.50
N SER A 30 -48.87 21.64 17.23
CA SER A 30 -49.41 22.46 16.12
C SER A 30 -50.93 22.44 16.00
N ARG A 31 -51.58 21.36 16.49
CA ARG A 31 -53.03 21.15 16.46
C ARG A 31 -53.72 21.52 17.78
N THR A 32 -53.00 21.41 18.91
CA THR A 32 -53.53 21.67 20.25
C THR A 32 -53.31 23.09 20.76
N GLY A 33 -52.36 23.82 20.17
CA GLY A 33 -51.80 25.06 20.73
C GLY A 33 -50.59 24.78 21.63
N LEU A 34 -49.90 25.83 22.07
CA LEU A 34 -48.74 25.70 22.97
C LEU A 34 -49.16 25.04 24.30
N LEU A 35 -48.37 24.08 24.78
CA LEU A 35 -48.70 23.29 25.97
C LEU A 35 -47.70 23.52 27.11
N GLU A 36 -48.13 24.34 28.07
CA GLU A 36 -47.43 24.66 29.32
C GLU A 36 -47.43 23.47 30.28
N PHE A 37 -46.44 22.58 30.12
CA PHE A 37 -46.12 21.52 31.07
C PHE A 37 -44.64 21.58 31.46
N PRO A 38 -44.29 21.49 32.76
CA PRO A 38 -42.88 21.47 33.18
C PRO A 38 -42.15 20.25 32.60
N SER A 39 -40.88 20.42 32.27
CA SER A 39 -40.03 19.32 31.81
C SER A 39 -39.80 18.32 32.94
N TRP A 40 -39.79 17.03 32.59
CA TRP A 40 -39.47 15.94 33.51
C TRP A 40 -37.98 15.93 33.88
N LYS A 41 -37.10 16.23 32.90
CA LYS A 41 -35.65 16.32 33.09
C LYS A 41 -35.20 17.67 33.69
N PHE A 42 -35.89 18.75 33.37
CA PHE A 42 -35.59 20.12 33.84
C PHE A 42 -36.83 20.74 34.50
N PRO A 43 -37.18 20.38 35.76
CA PRO A 43 -38.42 20.84 36.40
C PRO A 43 -38.53 22.35 36.61
N ASP A 44 -37.43 23.08 36.44
CA ASP A 44 -37.33 24.55 36.43
C ASP A 44 -37.73 25.19 35.09
N LYS A 45 -37.96 24.40 34.03
CA LYS A 45 -38.30 24.85 32.68
C LYS A 45 -39.59 24.25 32.18
N MET A 46 -40.28 24.94 31.27
CA MET A 46 -41.37 24.35 30.50
C MET A 46 -40.83 23.43 29.39
N SER A 47 -41.58 22.38 29.09
CA SER A 47 -41.26 21.41 28.05
C SER A 47 -41.29 22.00 26.64
N CYS A 48 -42.11 23.04 26.41
CA CYS A 48 -42.17 23.81 25.17
C CYS A 48 -41.00 24.79 24.99
N ASP A 49 -40.33 25.16 26.08
CA ASP A 49 -39.28 26.19 26.08
C ASP A 49 -37.86 25.58 26.10
N LEU A 50 -37.77 24.25 25.94
CA LEU A 50 -36.48 23.58 25.73
C LEU A 50 -36.05 23.75 24.27
N ASP A 51 -34.97 24.49 24.05
CA ASP A 51 -34.27 24.45 22.77
C ASP A 51 -33.63 23.06 22.60
N MET A 52 -34.15 22.31 21.64
CA MET A 52 -33.76 20.91 21.40
C MET A 52 -32.50 20.81 20.56
N ASP A 53 -32.22 21.80 19.70
CA ASP A 53 -31.04 21.80 18.86
C ASP A 53 -29.81 22.20 19.71
N ASP A 54 -29.91 23.21 20.58
CA ASP A 54 -28.90 23.56 21.59
C ASP A 54 -28.60 22.37 22.54
N LEU A 55 -29.65 21.71 23.04
CA LEU A 55 -29.49 20.53 23.91
C LEU A 55 -28.86 19.35 23.16
N MET A 56 -29.15 19.19 21.86
CA MET A 56 -28.50 18.18 21.04
C MET A 56 -27.04 18.53 20.74
N GLU A 57 -26.67 19.79 20.47
CA GLU A 57 -25.25 20.17 20.30
C GLU A 57 -24.46 19.96 21.61
N MET A 58 -25.06 20.29 22.77
CA MET A 58 -24.42 20.20 24.08
C MET A 58 -23.96 18.78 24.49
N TYR A 59 -24.65 17.73 24.01
CA TYR A 59 -24.36 16.32 24.35
C TYR A 59 -23.77 15.53 23.18
N ASP A 60 -23.07 16.18 22.24
CA ASP A 60 -22.52 15.49 21.06
C ASP A 60 -21.33 14.56 21.37
N TYR A 61 -21.04 13.64 20.45
CA TYR A 61 -19.97 12.67 20.63
C TYR A 61 -18.58 13.35 20.61
N SER A 62 -17.79 13.09 21.64
CA SER A 62 -16.47 13.66 21.88
C SER A 62 -15.36 12.60 21.94
N ASP A 63 -14.10 13.01 22.09
CA ASP A 63 -12.99 12.10 22.37
C ASP A 63 -12.93 11.63 23.84
N GLY A 64 -13.76 12.20 24.73
CA GLY A 64 -13.76 11.89 26.16
C GLY A 64 -14.74 10.79 26.54
N GLU A 65 -14.25 9.61 26.92
CA GLU A 65 -15.10 8.45 27.27
C GLU A 65 -16.13 8.77 28.39
N GLU A 66 -15.69 9.41 29.48
CA GLU A 66 -16.59 9.86 30.56
C GLU A 66 -17.65 10.85 30.07
N GLU A 67 -17.26 11.78 29.19
CA GLU A 67 -18.15 12.83 28.66
C GLU A 67 -19.19 12.22 27.73
N ASN A 68 -18.81 11.19 26.96
CA ASN A 68 -19.72 10.39 26.14
C ASN A 68 -20.66 9.52 26.99
N GLN A 69 -20.17 8.88 28.06
CA GLN A 69 -21.03 8.13 28.98
C GLN A 69 -22.08 9.05 29.64
N VAL A 70 -21.66 10.24 30.07
CA VAL A 70 -22.54 11.32 30.55
C VAL A 70 -23.55 11.76 29.49
N ALA A 71 -23.09 12.04 28.27
CA ALA A 71 -23.93 12.48 27.17
C ALA A 71 -24.96 11.42 26.74
N HIS A 72 -24.57 10.14 26.73
CA HIS A 72 -25.45 9.00 26.49
C HIS A 72 -26.59 8.93 27.54
N ILE A 73 -26.26 9.05 28.83
CA ILE A 73 -27.28 9.13 29.90
C ILE A 73 -28.16 10.36 29.70
N ALA A 74 -27.55 11.51 29.41
CA ALA A 74 -28.28 12.77 29.26
C ALA A 74 -29.25 12.76 28.07
N LEU A 75 -28.88 12.13 26.96
CA LEU A 75 -29.74 11.90 25.79
C LEU A 75 -30.87 10.90 26.13
N TYR A 76 -30.57 9.82 26.85
CA TYR A 76 -31.60 8.85 27.27
C TYR A 76 -32.66 9.46 28.20
N GLU A 77 -32.25 10.29 29.17
CA GLU A 77 -33.16 11.10 29.99
C GLU A 77 -33.98 12.08 29.14
N LEU A 78 -33.41 12.62 28.05
CA LEU A 78 -34.09 13.54 27.15
C LEU A 78 -35.13 12.81 26.26
N VAL A 79 -34.88 11.56 25.86
CA VAL A 79 -35.90 10.70 25.23
C VAL A 79 -37.07 10.50 26.19
N ILE A 80 -36.80 10.16 27.46
CA ILE A 80 -37.86 9.99 28.48
C ILE A 80 -38.65 11.29 28.67
N ASP A 81 -37.98 12.44 28.79
CA ASP A 81 -38.62 13.75 28.90
C ASP A 81 -39.56 14.06 27.74
N ARG A 82 -39.08 13.88 26.50
CA ARG A 82 -39.87 14.13 25.29
C ARG A 82 -41.05 13.14 25.17
N LEU A 83 -40.88 11.88 25.59
CA LEU A 83 -41.97 10.89 25.66
C LEU A 83 -43.01 11.23 26.73
N VAL A 84 -42.61 11.76 27.90
CA VAL A 84 -43.53 12.24 28.93
C VAL A 84 -44.36 13.42 28.40
N TYR A 85 -43.71 14.38 27.75
CA TYR A 85 -44.38 15.52 27.13
C TYR A 85 -45.31 15.09 25.97
N LEU A 86 -44.92 14.09 25.17
CA LEU A 86 -45.76 13.47 24.14
C LEU A 86 -47.06 12.88 24.73
N VAL A 87 -46.99 12.16 25.84
CA VAL A 87 -48.18 11.60 26.50
C VAL A 87 -49.06 12.70 27.11
N GLN A 88 -48.47 13.77 27.65
CA GLN A 88 -49.21 14.96 28.11
C GLN A 88 -49.92 15.67 26.93
N ALA A 89 -49.24 15.84 25.79
CA ALA A 89 -49.78 16.44 24.58
C ALA A 89 -50.92 15.61 23.98
N MET A 90 -50.74 14.28 23.86
CA MET A 90 -51.79 13.35 23.45
C MET A 90 -52.98 13.36 24.42
N THR A 91 -52.75 13.56 25.73
CA THR A 91 -53.84 13.74 26.71
C THR A 91 -54.63 15.02 26.42
N LYS A 92 -53.97 16.14 26.13
CA LYS A 92 -54.65 17.41 25.80
C LYS A 92 -55.38 17.37 24.45
N TYR A 93 -54.80 16.74 23.44
CA TYR A 93 -55.47 16.47 22.16
C TYR A 93 -56.73 15.62 22.34
N THR A 94 -56.66 14.59 23.21
CA THR A 94 -57.82 13.75 23.58
C THR A 94 -58.89 14.54 24.35
N GLU A 95 -58.49 15.42 25.28
CA GLU A 95 -59.41 16.31 25.99
C GLU A 95 -60.13 17.28 25.03
N GLN A 96 -59.42 17.88 24.07
CA GLN A 96 -60.00 18.76 23.04
C GLN A 96 -60.97 17.99 22.12
N LEU A 97 -60.60 16.82 21.61
CA LEU A 97 -61.46 15.96 20.79
C LEU A 97 -62.79 15.62 21.49
N MET A 98 -62.76 15.31 22.78
CA MET A 98 -63.99 15.07 23.55
C MET A 98 -64.81 16.34 23.75
N SER A 99 -64.18 17.51 23.94
CA SER A 99 -64.92 18.77 24.14
C SER A 99 -65.73 19.19 22.90
N VAL A 100 -65.25 18.88 21.69
CA VAL A 100 -65.97 19.09 20.42
C VAL A 100 -67.19 18.17 20.32
N ILE A 101 -67.09 16.94 20.85
CA ILE A 101 -68.17 15.95 20.83
C ILE A 101 -69.24 16.26 21.90
N LYS A 102 -68.84 16.75 23.07
CA LYS A 102 -69.75 17.10 24.16
C LYS A 102 -69.20 18.27 24.98
N PRO A 103 -69.67 19.52 24.77
CA PRO A 103 -69.22 20.66 25.56
C PRO A 103 -69.74 20.55 27.00
N GLY A 104 -68.83 20.60 27.97
CA GLY A 104 -69.16 20.48 29.40
C GLY A 104 -68.15 19.73 30.28
N GLY A 105 -66.87 19.66 29.89
CA GLY A 105 -65.80 19.06 30.71
C GLY A 105 -64.92 20.12 31.36
N GLU A 106 -64.64 19.97 32.67
CA GLU A 106 -63.77 20.88 33.40
C GLU A 106 -62.30 20.78 32.96
N ASN A 107 -61.69 21.94 32.70
CA ASN A 107 -60.27 22.06 32.36
C ASN A 107 -59.40 21.88 33.61
N SER A 108 -59.01 20.63 33.89
CA SER A 108 -57.96 20.34 34.88
C SER A 108 -56.58 20.82 34.40
N THR A 109 -56.19 22.02 34.85
CA THR A 109 -54.87 22.64 34.67
C THR A 109 -53.90 22.22 35.77
N GLY A 110 -52.60 22.22 35.46
CA GLY A 110 -51.49 22.40 36.42
C GLY A 110 -51.44 21.51 37.67
N THR A 111 -50.70 20.40 37.61
CA THR A 111 -49.89 19.93 38.75
C THR A 111 -48.81 18.98 38.26
N SER A 112 -47.61 19.07 38.85
CA SER A 112 -46.42 18.26 38.52
C SER A 112 -46.68 16.78 38.76
N SER A 113 -47.16 16.10 37.71
CA SER A 113 -47.62 14.72 37.76
C SER A 113 -46.45 13.78 37.47
N SER A 114 -46.25 12.78 38.34
CA SER A 114 -45.28 11.71 38.07
C SER A 114 -45.64 10.97 36.78
N VAL A 115 -44.65 10.33 36.14
CA VAL A 115 -44.82 9.65 34.84
C VAL A 115 -45.98 8.64 34.87
N GLY A 116 -46.14 7.89 35.97
CA GLY A 116 -47.26 6.97 36.15
C GLY A 116 -48.63 7.66 36.22
N LEU A 117 -48.73 8.87 36.80
CA LEU A 117 -49.95 9.67 36.80
C LEU A 117 -50.25 10.28 35.42
N VAL A 118 -49.22 10.72 34.69
CA VAL A 118 -49.34 11.18 33.30
C VAL A 118 -49.92 10.07 32.41
N VAL A 119 -49.31 8.88 32.44
CA VAL A 119 -49.79 7.71 31.66
C VAL A 119 -51.20 7.28 32.12
N LYS A 120 -51.48 7.24 33.43
CA LYS A 120 -52.82 6.91 33.94
C LYS A 120 -53.88 7.92 33.49
N LYS A 121 -53.57 9.22 33.46
CA LYS A 121 -54.48 10.25 32.92
C LYS A 121 -54.71 10.04 31.43
N TYR A 122 -53.66 9.81 30.65
CA TYR A 122 -53.79 9.52 29.20
C TYR A 122 -54.68 8.31 28.93
N CYS A 123 -54.38 7.16 29.53
CA CYS A 123 -55.17 5.93 29.35
C CYS A 123 -56.64 6.12 29.77
N GLY A 124 -56.89 6.81 30.90
CA GLY A 124 -58.26 7.13 31.33
C GLY A 124 -59.02 8.02 30.35
N ARG A 125 -58.37 9.06 29.79
CA ARG A 125 -58.95 9.92 28.74
C ARG A 125 -59.19 9.15 27.43
N LEU A 126 -58.27 8.30 27.01
CA LEU A 126 -58.36 7.49 25.80
C LEU A 126 -59.51 6.46 25.88
N ILE A 127 -59.67 5.79 27.04
CA ILE A 127 -60.82 4.91 27.30
C ILE A 127 -62.13 5.70 27.23
N HIS A 128 -62.19 6.89 27.84
CA HIS A 128 -63.41 7.70 27.82
C HIS A 128 -63.78 8.17 26.40
N LEU A 129 -62.79 8.61 25.59
CA LEU A 129 -63.00 8.92 24.17
C LEU A 129 -63.50 7.69 23.40
N HIS A 130 -62.97 6.51 23.67
CA HIS A 130 -63.44 5.27 23.03
C HIS A 130 -64.90 4.95 23.38
N THR A 131 -65.30 5.06 24.66
CA THR A 131 -66.70 4.91 25.08
C THR A 131 -67.61 5.95 24.41
N LEU A 132 -67.14 7.20 24.30
CA LEU A 132 -67.88 8.29 23.65
C LEU A 132 -68.10 8.02 22.15
N ILE A 133 -67.08 7.52 21.45
CA ILE A 133 -67.17 7.10 20.04
C ILE A 133 -68.12 5.91 19.88
N GLN A 134 -68.04 4.88 20.74
CA GLN A 134 -69.00 3.76 20.71
C GLN A 134 -70.44 4.25 20.90
N HIS A 135 -70.67 5.20 21.82
CA HIS A 135 -71.99 5.78 22.06
C HIS A 135 -72.52 6.52 20.82
N ILE A 136 -71.71 7.39 20.18
CA ILE A 136 -72.08 8.04 18.90
C ILE A 136 -72.39 7.00 17.83
N GLN A 137 -71.60 5.94 17.70
CA GLN A 137 -71.87 4.88 16.73
C GLN A 137 -73.18 4.14 17.01
N SER A 138 -73.55 3.95 18.28
CA SER A 138 -74.84 3.36 18.68
C SER A 138 -76.02 4.30 18.39
N GLU A 139 -75.86 5.60 18.66
CA GLU A 139 -76.85 6.62 18.30
C GLU A 139 -77.03 6.71 16.79
N ASN A 140 -75.94 6.75 16.02
CA ASN A 140 -76.02 6.84 14.57
C ASN A 140 -76.68 5.59 13.99
N LYS A 141 -76.39 4.38 14.48
CA LYS A 141 -77.10 3.15 14.08
C LYS A 141 -78.61 3.22 14.38
N THR A 142 -79.04 3.85 15.48
CA THR A 142 -80.48 4.04 15.77
C THR A 142 -81.11 5.20 14.99
N LYS A 143 -80.37 6.29 14.73
CA LYS A 143 -80.79 7.42 13.88
C LYS A 143 -80.96 6.97 12.42
N THR A 144 -80.01 6.22 11.86
CA THR A 144 -80.12 5.61 10.51
C THR A 144 -81.31 4.65 10.42
N ARG A 145 -81.54 3.79 11.42
CA ARG A 145 -82.75 2.93 11.45
C ARG A 145 -84.03 3.78 11.39
N LYS A 146 -84.16 4.77 12.28
CA LYS A 146 -85.31 5.71 12.28
C LYS A 146 -85.48 6.44 10.94
N ILE A 147 -84.38 6.84 10.28
CA ILE A 147 -84.42 7.44 8.94
C ILE A 147 -84.97 6.41 7.94
N THR A 148 -84.43 5.18 7.87
CA THR A 148 -84.94 4.15 6.95
C THR A 148 -86.39 3.73 7.21
N ASP A 149 -86.88 3.84 8.45
CA ASP A 149 -88.27 3.56 8.78
C ASP A 149 -89.20 4.76 8.46
N LEU A 150 -88.71 5.99 8.58
CA LEU A 150 -89.39 7.19 8.06
C LEU A 150 -89.44 7.19 6.52
N GLU A 151 -88.37 6.80 5.84
CA GLU A 151 -88.31 6.65 4.38
C GLU A 151 -89.32 5.60 3.88
N LYS A 152 -89.42 4.44 4.55
CA LYS A 152 -90.47 3.44 4.28
C LYS A 152 -91.87 4.00 4.50
N ASN A 153 -92.10 4.75 5.58
CA ASN A 153 -93.40 5.38 5.84
C ASN A 153 -93.75 6.44 4.79
N ILE A 154 -92.77 7.22 4.30
CA ILE A 154 -92.96 8.18 3.20
C ILE A 154 -93.24 7.46 1.87
N GLN A 155 -92.55 6.36 1.58
CA GLN A 155 -92.85 5.51 0.43
C GLN A 155 -94.26 4.90 0.52
N LYS A 156 -94.67 4.43 1.70
CA LYS A 156 -96.02 3.91 1.96
C LYS A 156 -97.09 4.97 1.75
N LEU A 157 -96.92 6.16 2.32
CA LEU A 157 -97.82 7.31 2.11
C LEU A 157 -97.90 7.70 0.63
N ASN A 158 -96.77 7.74 -0.09
CA ASN A 158 -96.78 7.99 -1.54
C ASN A 158 -97.54 6.91 -2.32
N SER A 159 -97.45 5.63 -1.93
CA SER A 159 -98.24 4.57 -2.56
C SER A 159 -99.74 4.64 -2.23
N GLU A 160 -100.11 5.08 -1.03
CA GLU A 160 -101.51 5.31 -0.63
C GLU A 160 -102.12 6.53 -1.37
N VAL A 161 -101.33 7.59 -1.59
CA VAL A 161 -101.69 8.75 -2.42
C VAL A 161 -101.93 8.36 -3.90
N HIS A 162 -101.27 7.33 -4.42
CA HIS A 162 -101.49 6.85 -5.79
C HIS A 162 -102.74 5.96 -5.97
N GLN A 163 -103.48 5.62 -4.89
CA GLN A 163 -104.70 4.79 -4.98
C GLN A 163 -106.02 5.53 -4.74
N ASN A 164 -106.04 6.65 -3.99
CA ASN A 164 -107.28 7.36 -3.63
C ASN A 164 -107.45 8.71 -4.36
N GLY A 165 -107.63 8.64 -5.68
CA GLY A 165 -107.80 9.80 -6.57
C GLY A 165 -109.23 10.34 -6.75
N TYR A 166 -110.16 10.13 -5.80
CA TYR A 166 -111.58 10.51 -6.00
C TYR A 166 -112.31 11.04 -4.74
N LEU A 167 -113.28 11.93 -5.00
CA LEU A 167 -114.36 12.47 -4.14
C LEU A 167 -114.07 13.64 -3.17
N SER A 168 -114.45 14.83 -3.66
CA SER A 168 -115.12 15.98 -3.02
C SER A 168 -115.08 16.26 -1.50
N PRO A 169 -115.02 17.54 -1.11
CA PRO A 169 -115.13 17.95 0.30
C PRO A 169 -116.55 17.75 0.85
N LYS A 170 -116.65 17.39 2.14
CA LYS A 170 -117.88 17.47 2.92
C LYS A 170 -117.85 18.66 3.89
N GLN A 171 -119.02 19.25 4.08
CA GLN A 171 -119.24 20.34 5.03
C GLN A 171 -119.17 19.82 6.47
N ASN A 172 -118.55 20.59 7.37
CA ASN A 172 -118.81 20.45 8.80
C ASN A 172 -120.00 21.34 9.18
N ASN A 173 -120.88 20.77 9.99
CA ASN A 173 -122.03 21.42 10.61
C ASN A 173 -122.26 20.74 11.98
N LEU A 174 -123.22 21.24 12.76
CA LEU A 174 -123.51 20.84 14.16
C LEU A 174 -122.51 21.35 15.22
N SER A 175 -122.92 21.69 16.45
CA SER A 175 -124.23 22.22 16.95
C SER A 175 -124.12 22.55 18.45
N ASN A 176 -125.15 23.24 18.99
CA ASN A 176 -125.58 23.24 20.40
C ASN A 176 -124.66 23.92 21.44
N SER A 177 -125.16 24.39 22.60
CA SER A 177 -126.51 24.84 23.02
C SER A 177 -126.44 25.51 24.42
N ASN A 178 -127.61 25.86 25.00
CA ASN A 178 -127.88 26.35 26.36
C ASN A 178 -127.69 27.88 26.51
N MET A 179 -128.63 28.72 27.00
CA MET A 179 -129.78 28.63 27.95
C MET A 179 -129.43 28.71 29.44
N ASP A 180 -130.42 29.23 30.21
CA ASP A 180 -130.46 29.62 31.64
C ASP A 180 -129.88 31.03 31.93
N ASP A 181 -130.24 31.79 32.98
CA ASP A 181 -131.56 32.18 33.55
C ASP A 181 -131.32 33.56 34.30
N SER A 182 -132.20 34.29 35.01
CA SER A 182 -133.56 34.07 35.55
C SER A 182 -134.34 35.38 35.83
N SER A 183 -135.51 35.19 36.43
CA SER A 183 -136.43 36.09 37.16
C SER A 183 -135.79 36.90 38.34
N SER A 184 -136.44 37.80 39.11
CA SER A 184 -137.86 38.18 39.32
C SER A 184 -138.01 39.52 40.13
N SER A 185 -139.23 40.11 40.13
CA SER A 185 -139.83 40.93 41.25
C SER A 185 -139.24 42.36 41.55
N ASN A 186 -139.90 43.32 42.23
CA ASN A 186 -141.31 43.57 42.60
C ASN A 186 -141.53 45.03 43.13
N LEU A 187 -142.74 45.61 42.96
CA LEU A 187 -143.36 46.68 43.81
C LEU A 187 -142.67 48.08 43.87
N SER A 188 -143.29 49.23 44.25
CA SER A 188 -144.70 49.67 44.44
C SER A 188 -144.82 51.21 44.67
N ALA A 189 -145.98 51.80 44.32
CA ALA A 189 -146.53 53.12 44.77
C ALA A 189 -145.73 54.40 44.34
N SER A 190 -146.29 55.62 44.18
CA SER A 190 -147.54 56.24 44.69
C SER A 190 -148.13 57.30 43.71
N SER A 191 -149.37 57.73 43.96
CA SER A 191 -149.99 58.98 43.46
C SER A 191 -149.66 60.17 44.41
N PRO A 192 -150.08 61.47 44.23
CA PRO A 192 -151.42 61.90 43.78
C PRO A 192 -151.63 63.27 43.04
N ASN A 193 -152.83 63.41 42.46
CA ASN A 193 -153.74 64.59 42.45
C ASN A 193 -153.44 65.91 41.68
N MET A 194 -154.57 66.64 41.46
CA MET A 194 -154.76 68.07 41.11
C MET A 194 -154.49 68.49 39.64
N ASP A 195 -155.32 69.34 38.99
CA ASP A 195 -156.76 69.58 39.23
C ASP A 195 -157.52 70.13 37.99
N ILE A 196 -158.85 70.17 38.15
CA ILE A 196 -159.93 70.77 37.35
C ILE A 196 -159.60 72.09 36.59
N SER A 197 -160.12 72.20 35.35
CA SER A 197 -160.94 73.38 34.99
C SER A 197 -162.19 72.98 34.18
N ARG A 198 -163.33 73.59 34.52
CA ARG A 198 -164.65 73.41 33.89
C ARG A 198 -165.28 74.79 33.68
N ASP A 199 -165.02 75.42 32.54
CA ASP A 199 -165.72 76.67 32.17
C ASP A 199 -167.06 76.37 31.48
N ALA A 200 -168.05 75.98 32.29
CA ALA A 200 -169.45 75.93 31.89
C ALA A 200 -170.06 77.35 31.99
N CYS A 201 -169.81 78.20 30.99
CA CYS A 201 -170.33 79.56 30.92
C CYS A 201 -171.86 79.58 30.69
N ASN A 202 -172.63 79.32 31.75
CA ASN A 202 -174.10 79.32 31.74
C ASN A 202 -174.66 80.75 31.68
N LYS A 203 -174.65 81.35 30.49
CA LYS A 203 -175.38 82.61 30.22
C LYS A 203 -176.80 82.29 29.77
N SER A 204 -177.76 82.55 30.66
CA SER A 204 -179.19 82.58 30.33
C SER A 204 -179.51 83.75 29.39
N SER A 205 -179.36 83.54 28.09
CA SER A 205 -179.92 84.43 27.07
C SER A 205 -181.36 84.00 26.80
N GLN A 206 -182.29 84.95 26.81
CA GLN A 206 -183.72 84.67 26.58
C GLN A 206 -183.94 84.13 25.15
N THR A 207 -184.85 83.17 25.03
CA THR A 207 -185.32 82.65 23.74
C THR A 207 -186.02 83.76 22.97
N ILE A 208 -185.52 84.06 21.76
CA ILE A 208 -186.34 84.61 20.69
C ILE A 208 -186.78 83.41 19.85
N GLU A 209 -188.08 83.26 19.60
CA GLU A 209 -188.63 82.21 18.74
C GLU A 209 -188.37 82.55 17.25
N THR A 210 -187.14 82.35 16.78
CA THR A 210 -186.77 82.53 15.37
C THR A 210 -186.07 81.31 14.80
N ALA A 211 -186.82 80.59 13.96
CA ALA A 211 -186.39 79.58 12.98
C ALA A 211 -185.66 78.33 13.50
N PHE A 212 -186.21 77.15 13.17
CA PHE A 212 -185.51 75.85 13.23
C PHE A 212 -184.51 75.70 12.06
N VAL A 213 -183.64 76.69 11.88
CA VAL A 213 -182.65 76.75 10.79
C VAL A 213 -181.24 76.77 11.37
N ALA A 214 -180.36 75.97 10.79
CA ALA A 214 -178.95 75.91 11.13
C ALA A 214 -178.26 77.28 11.02
N CYS A 215 -177.41 77.63 11.98
CA CYS A 215 -176.49 78.76 11.80
C CYS A 215 -175.25 78.32 11.00
N GLU A 216 -174.76 79.21 10.13
CA GLU A 216 -173.65 78.99 9.20
C GLU A 216 -172.38 78.44 9.88
N SER A 217 -172.04 78.95 11.06
CA SER A 217 -170.88 78.48 11.83
C SER A 217 -170.98 77.01 12.22
N CYS A 218 -172.19 76.52 12.54
CA CYS A 218 -172.40 75.11 12.84
C CYS A 218 -172.41 74.23 11.57
N ASP A 219 -172.79 74.76 10.40
CA ASP A 219 -172.70 74.03 9.13
C ASP A 219 -171.25 73.79 8.74
N VAL A 220 -170.42 74.85 8.78
CA VAL A 220 -168.97 74.75 8.56
C VAL A 220 -168.32 73.75 9.54
N VAL A 221 -168.74 73.75 10.81
CA VAL A 221 -168.27 72.75 11.80
C VAL A 221 -168.72 71.33 11.43
N GLN A 222 -169.96 71.09 11.04
CA GLN A 222 -170.42 69.75 10.63
C GLN A 222 -169.79 69.28 9.32
N LYS A 223 -169.47 70.19 8.40
CA LYS A 223 -168.74 69.89 7.16
C LYS A 223 -167.30 69.49 7.47
N ASN A 224 -166.59 70.29 8.27
CA ASN A 224 -165.22 69.97 8.73
C ASN A 224 -165.17 68.67 9.56
N LEU A 225 -166.19 68.39 10.37
CA LEU A 225 -166.33 67.13 11.12
C LEU A 225 -166.47 65.93 10.18
N ARG A 226 -167.23 66.09 9.08
CA ARG A 226 -167.39 65.06 8.04
C ARG A 226 -166.09 64.84 7.25
N GLU A 227 -165.43 65.89 6.79
CA GLU A 227 -164.16 65.83 6.07
C GLU A 227 -163.01 65.24 6.92
N THR A 228 -162.84 65.70 8.17
CA THR A 228 -161.82 65.13 9.07
C THR A 228 -162.10 63.68 9.46
N GLY A 229 -163.38 63.30 9.56
CA GLY A 229 -163.75 61.90 9.77
C GLY A 229 -163.46 61.01 8.56
N ASP A 230 -163.72 61.49 7.35
CA ASP A 230 -163.38 60.76 6.12
C ASP A 230 -161.85 60.59 5.94
N ILE A 231 -161.05 61.56 6.40
CA ILE A 231 -159.58 61.41 6.52
C ILE A 231 -159.20 60.32 7.53
N VAL A 232 -159.81 60.29 8.73
CA VAL A 232 -159.54 59.25 9.74
C VAL A 232 -159.94 57.85 9.23
N ILE A 233 -161.05 57.75 8.49
CA ILE A 233 -161.49 56.54 7.79
C ILE A 233 -160.46 56.10 6.75
N HIS A 234 -159.90 57.03 5.98
CA HIS A 234 -158.84 56.74 5.01
C HIS A 234 -157.57 56.23 5.70
N VAL A 235 -157.05 56.94 6.71
CA VAL A 235 -155.84 56.54 7.45
C VAL A 235 -156.00 55.14 8.05
N CYS A 236 -157.13 54.85 8.70
CA CYS A 236 -157.41 53.50 9.21
C CYS A 236 -157.41 52.46 8.08
N THR A 237 -158.10 52.74 6.96
CA THR A 237 -158.20 51.81 5.83
C THR A 237 -156.82 51.51 5.21
N THR A 238 -156.00 52.54 4.99
CA THR A 238 -154.67 52.43 4.38
C THR A 238 -153.66 51.73 5.28
N GLN A 239 -153.81 51.85 6.61
CA GLN A 239 -152.98 51.13 7.60
C GLN A 239 -153.57 49.77 8.03
N GLY A 240 -154.62 49.27 7.34
CA GLY A 240 -155.27 47.98 7.66
C GLY A 240 -156.05 47.95 8.98
N LEU A 241 -156.22 49.09 9.66
CA LEU A 241 -156.89 49.20 10.94
C LEU A 241 -158.42 49.19 10.76
N PRO A 242 -159.18 48.51 11.64
CA PRO A 242 -160.63 48.60 11.60
C PRO A 242 -161.08 50.01 11.98
N SER A 243 -161.92 50.62 11.15
CA SER A 243 -162.57 51.89 11.45
C SER A 243 -164.00 51.67 11.96
N SER A 244 -164.30 52.28 13.10
CA SER A 244 -165.63 52.45 13.69
C SER A 244 -166.41 53.50 12.89
N LEU A 245 -165.77 54.63 12.57
CA LEU A 245 -166.41 55.76 11.92
C LEU A 245 -166.89 55.38 10.50
N LYS A 246 -166.13 54.54 9.79
CA LYS A 246 -166.51 53.95 8.48
C LYS A 246 -167.81 53.13 8.53
N LYS A 247 -168.15 52.56 9.69
CA LYS A 247 -169.42 51.83 9.91
C LYS A 247 -170.58 52.76 10.27
N PHE A 248 -170.31 53.90 10.89
CA PHE A 248 -171.32 54.90 11.21
C PHE A 248 -171.61 55.85 10.04
N ARG A 249 -170.59 56.20 9.24
CA ARG A 249 -170.66 57.13 8.10
C ARG A 249 -171.88 56.97 7.19
N PRO A 250 -172.30 55.74 6.80
CA PRO A 250 -173.49 55.57 5.94
C PRO A 250 -174.81 55.84 6.66
N GLN A 251 -174.88 55.63 7.99
CA GLN A 251 -176.08 55.81 8.80
C GLN A 251 -176.51 57.28 8.90
N VAL A 252 -175.58 58.20 8.63
CA VAL A 252 -175.80 59.66 8.63
C VAL A 252 -175.49 60.32 7.28
N ALA A 253 -175.33 59.52 6.21
CA ALA A 253 -174.97 60.06 4.89
C ALA A 253 -176.14 60.76 4.17
N GLY A 254 -177.39 60.47 4.56
CA GLY A 254 -178.61 61.04 3.97
C GLY A 254 -179.21 62.22 4.74
N TYR A 255 -178.48 62.80 5.69
CA TYR A 255 -178.93 63.98 6.46
C TYR A 255 -177.95 65.13 6.25
N ASP A 256 -178.45 66.25 5.72
CA ASP A 256 -177.66 67.50 5.59
C ASP A 256 -177.20 67.97 6.98
N TRP A 257 -178.10 67.91 7.96
CA TRP A 257 -177.84 68.26 9.36
C TRP A 257 -177.81 67.03 10.28
N LEU A 258 -176.71 66.86 11.00
CA LEU A 258 -176.57 65.89 12.09
C LEU A 258 -177.29 66.40 13.36
N SER A 259 -177.96 65.51 14.09
CA SER A 259 -178.47 65.84 15.42
C SER A 259 -177.31 65.97 16.43
N ALA A 260 -177.55 66.58 17.59
CA ALA A 260 -176.56 66.62 18.67
C ALA A 260 -176.10 65.22 19.12
N ASN A 261 -176.99 64.22 19.04
CA ASN A 261 -176.67 62.82 19.34
C ASN A 261 -175.78 62.20 18.25
N ASP A 262 -176.00 62.53 16.97
CA ASP A 262 -175.18 62.05 15.87
C ASP A 262 -173.79 62.68 15.86
N ILE A 263 -173.67 63.97 16.19
CA ILE A 263 -172.39 64.65 16.41
C ILE A 263 -171.64 63.97 17.56
N MET A 264 -172.29 63.75 18.70
CA MET A 264 -171.68 63.09 19.86
C MET A 264 -171.22 61.66 19.52
N ARG A 265 -172.04 60.89 18.79
CA ARG A 265 -171.70 59.54 18.33
C ARG A 265 -170.59 59.54 17.29
N TRP A 266 -170.57 60.51 16.37
CA TRP A 266 -169.50 60.70 15.40
C TRP A 266 -168.17 60.94 16.10
N THR A 267 -168.11 61.95 16.98
CA THR A 267 -166.92 62.26 17.76
C THR A 267 -166.46 61.06 18.60
N HIS A 268 -167.39 60.28 19.17
CA HIS A 268 -167.06 59.06 19.91
C HIS A 268 -166.45 57.96 19.04
N GLU A 269 -167.01 57.66 17.86
CA GLU A 269 -166.43 56.68 16.93
C GLU A 269 -165.13 57.17 16.27
N GLN A 270 -165.00 58.47 15.98
CA GLN A 270 -163.77 59.11 15.48
C GLN A 270 -162.64 59.02 16.52
N ASN A 271 -162.94 59.27 17.80
CA ASN A 271 -161.99 59.14 18.89
C ASN A 271 -161.54 57.68 19.12
N LYS A 272 -162.39 56.68 18.88
CA LYS A 272 -161.97 55.27 18.89
C LYS A 272 -160.97 54.97 17.77
N ASP A 273 -161.19 55.51 16.58
CA ASP A 273 -160.33 55.29 15.42
C ASP A 273 -158.97 55.98 15.60
N LEU A 274 -158.96 57.23 16.07
CA LEU A 274 -157.74 57.92 16.51
C LEU A 274 -157.01 57.15 17.62
N SER A 275 -157.73 56.56 18.57
CA SER A 275 -157.14 55.72 19.63
C SER A 275 -156.51 54.42 19.10
N ARG A 276 -157.00 53.87 17.97
CA ARG A 276 -156.38 52.72 17.29
C ARG A 276 -155.14 53.15 16.52
N ILE A 277 -155.20 54.28 15.80
CA ILE A 277 -154.06 54.87 15.09
C ILE A 277 -152.92 55.16 16.06
N ASN A 278 -153.18 55.80 17.20
CA ASN A 278 -152.16 56.09 18.21
C ASN A 278 -151.50 54.81 18.74
N LYS A 279 -152.28 53.79 19.12
CA LYS A 279 -151.73 52.49 19.57
C LYS A 279 -150.87 51.80 18.51
N TYR A 280 -151.24 51.89 17.23
CA TYR A 280 -150.45 51.33 16.13
C TYR A 280 -149.15 52.12 15.91
N MET A 281 -149.19 53.45 16.02
CA MET A 281 -147.99 54.30 16.00
C MET A 281 -147.08 54.03 17.19
N ASP A 282 -147.63 53.86 18.40
CA ASP A 282 -146.88 53.49 19.61
C ASP A 282 -146.22 52.11 19.45
N GLN A 283 -146.90 51.14 18.84
CA GLN A 283 -146.35 49.83 18.52
C GLN A 283 -145.19 49.95 17.52
N ILE A 284 -145.36 50.63 16.38
CA ILE A 284 -144.27 50.87 15.40
C ILE A 284 -143.08 51.57 16.08
N VAL A 285 -143.32 52.60 16.89
CA VAL A 285 -142.26 53.31 17.61
C VAL A 285 -141.56 52.39 18.63
N THR A 286 -142.27 51.42 19.20
CA THR A 286 -141.72 50.42 20.12
C THR A 286 -140.91 49.35 19.39
N GLU A 287 -141.30 48.93 18.19
CA GLU A 287 -140.59 47.95 17.35
C GLU A 287 -139.36 48.56 16.64
N VAL A 288 -139.45 49.83 16.22
CA VAL A 288 -138.34 50.54 15.54
C VAL A 288 -137.23 50.96 16.51
N LYS A 289 -137.51 51.15 17.81
CA LYS A 289 -136.51 51.48 18.84
C LYS A 289 -135.39 50.43 18.98
N PRO A 290 -135.67 49.13 19.24
CA PRO A 290 -134.62 48.11 19.35
C PRO A 290 -133.87 47.92 18.03
N LEU A 291 -134.55 47.93 16.88
CA LEU A 291 -133.90 47.83 15.57
C LEU A 291 -132.91 48.99 15.32
N LYS A 292 -133.23 50.22 15.72
CA LYS A 292 -132.28 51.34 15.68
C LYS A 292 -131.10 51.16 16.62
N ALA A 293 -131.33 50.66 17.83
CA ALA A 293 -130.25 50.37 18.79
C ALA A 293 -129.31 49.27 18.24
N GLU A 294 -129.87 48.19 17.71
CA GLU A 294 -129.17 47.07 17.08
C GLU A 294 -128.33 47.51 15.87
N VAL A 295 -128.89 48.33 14.96
CA VAL A 295 -128.12 48.94 13.86
C VAL A 295 -126.95 49.76 14.38
N THR A 296 -127.15 50.61 15.41
CA THR A 296 -126.03 51.38 15.99
C THR A 296 -124.99 50.51 16.71
N ALA A 297 -125.39 49.34 17.22
CA ALA A 297 -124.48 48.36 17.82
C ALA A 297 -123.63 47.67 16.73
N PHE A 298 -124.26 47.17 15.66
CA PHE A 298 -123.54 46.56 14.53
C PHE A 298 -122.66 47.57 13.78
N GLU A 299 -123.06 48.84 13.65
CA GLU A 299 -122.18 49.90 13.14
C GLU A 299 -120.92 50.06 14.01
N LYS A 300 -121.09 50.06 15.34
CA LYS A 300 -119.98 50.21 16.29
C LYS A 300 -119.06 48.99 16.26
N GLU A 301 -119.61 47.78 16.19
CA GLU A 301 -118.84 46.55 16.05
C GLU A 301 -118.10 46.49 14.70
N THR A 302 -118.74 46.85 13.60
CA THR A 302 -118.11 46.94 12.27
C THR A 302 -116.91 47.89 12.30
N LYS A 303 -117.08 49.11 12.84
CA LYS A 303 -116.00 50.09 12.98
C LYS A 303 -114.85 49.59 13.87
N GLN A 304 -115.15 48.79 14.90
CA GLN A 304 -114.13 48.12 15.73
C GLN A 304 -113.41 46.99 14.97
N MET A 305 -114.14 46.17 14.21
CA MET A 305 -113.55 45.07 13.43
C MET A 305 -112.70 45.60 12.28
N GLU A 306 -113.14 46.63 11.55
CA GLU A 306 -112.29 47.34 10.58
C GLU A 306 -111.01 47.88 11.23
N HIS A 307 -111.08 48.45 12.44
CA HIS A 307 -109.89 48.95 13.14
C HIS A 307 -108.92 47.82 13.50
N LYS A 308 -109.44 46.65 13.95
CA LYS A 308 -108.62 45.44 14.16
C LYS A 308 -107.98 44.95 12.86
N VAL A 309 -108.72 44.90 11.75
CA VAL A 309 -108.20 44.53 10.42
C VAL A 309 -107.08 45.48 10.00
N ARG A 310 -107.33 46.80 10.00
CA ARG A 310 -106.31 47.82 9.67
C ARG A 310 -105.07 47.74 10.56
N LYS A 311 -105.23 47.38 11.84
CA LYS A 311 -104.09 47.13 12.74
C LYS A 311 -103.28 45.91 12.27
N ILE A 312 -103.94 44.77 12.05
CA ILE A 312 -103.30 43.52 11.62
C ILE A 312 -102.65 43.67 10.23
N GLU A 313 -103.24 44.42 9.31
CA GLU A 313 -102.66 44.73 8.00
C GLU A 313 -101.35 45.53 8.12
N ASN A 314 -101.30 46.51 9.03
CA ASN A 314 -100.09 47.29 9.31
C ASN A 314 -99.01 46.45 10.01
N GLU A 315 -99.38 45.60 10.97
CA GLU A 315 -98.46 44.67 11.64
C GLU A 315 -97.90 43.64 10.66
N LEU A 316 -98.74 43.06 9.79
CA LEU A 316 -98.34 42.14 8.73
C LEU A 316 -97.45 42.81 7.66
N LYS A 317 -97.68 44.09 7.36
CA LYS A 317 -96.81 44.85 6.46
C LYS A 317 -95.44 45.07 7.09
N LEU A 318 -95.41 45.53 8.34
CA LEU A 318 -94.15 45.75 9.07
C LEU A 318 -93.33 44.46 9.17
N GLU A 319 -93.98 43.33 9.45
CA GLU A 319 -93.32 42.01 9.51
C GLU A 319 -92.79 41.55 8.14
N LYS A 320 -93.47 41.88 7.03
CA LYS A 320 -92.93 41.63 5.68
C LYS A 320 -91.73 42.52 5.39
N ASP A 321 -91.78 43.79 5.76
CA ASP A 321 -90.70 44.74 5.53
C ASP A 321 -89.45 44.39 6.38
N THR A 322 -89.61 43.93 7.63
CA THR A 322 -88.51 43.41 8.46
C THR A 322 -87.95 42.10 7.91
N GLN A 323 -88.79 41.14 7.49
CA GLN A 323 -88.32 39.89 6.86
C GLN A 323 -87.52 40.15 5.57
N ILE A 324 -87.95 41.10 4.73
CA ILE A 324 -87.22 41.53 3.53
C ILE A 324 -85.86 42.15 3.91
N ALA A 325 -85.82 43.00 4.94
CA ALA A 325 -84.59 43.60 5.42
C ALA A 325 -83.61 42.56 5.99
N ILE A 326 -84.10 41.62 6.80
CA ILE A 326 -83.33 40.50 7.37
C ILE A 326 -82.79 39.60 6.26
N LYS A 327 -83.61 39.23 5.26
CA LYS A 327 -83.16 38.43 4.12
C LYS A 327 -82.02 39.12 3.37
N ARG A 328 -82.17 40.41 3.04
CA ARG A 328 -81.12 41.21 2.37
C ARG A 328 -79.82 41.27 3.19
N GLN A 329 -79.90 41.40 4.52
CA GLN A 329 -78.70 41.36 5.37
C GLN A 329 -77.99 40.00 5.34
N TYR A 330 -78.72 38.89 5.31
CA TYR A 330 -78.10 37.56 5.16
C TYR A 330 -77.54 37.33 3.75
N GLU A 331 -78.21 37.83 2.71
CA GLU A 331 -77.78 37.75 1.32
C GLU A 331 -76.46 38.52 1.09
N ILE A 332 -76.35 39.75 1.62
CA ILE A 332 -75.10 40.53 1.62
C ILE A 332 -74.00 39.80 2.41
N LYS A 333 -74.28 39.34 3.63
CA LYS A 333 -73.29 38.59 4.45
C LYS A 333 -72.83 37.31 3.77
N LEU A 334 -73.70 36.61 3.03
CA LEU A 334 -73.32 35.44 2.25
C LEU A 334 -72.38 35.84 1.10
N GLN A 335 -72.73 36.87 0.34
CA GLN A 335 -71.91 37.39 -0.76
C GLN A 335 -70.52 37.87 -0.26
N GLU A 336 -70.43 38.51 0.91
CA GLU A 336 -69.17 38.87 1.57
C GLU A 336 -68.33 37.64 1.92
N LYS A 337 -68.94 36.56 2.41
CA LYS A 337 -68.23 35.30 2.70
C LYS A 337 -67.79 34.56 1.44
N GLU A 338 -68.60 34.57 0.39
CA GLU A 338 -68.25 34.00 -0.92
C GLU A 338 -67.12 34.78 -1.59
N SER A 339 -67.16 36.12 -1.54
CA SER A 339 -66.10 36.99 -2.05
C SER A 339 -64.78 36.78 -1.28
N THR A 340 -64.81 36.83 0.05
CA THR A 340 -63.61 36.61 0.88
C THR A 340 -63.10 35.16 0.85
N PHE A 341 -63.96 34.18 0.54
CA PHE A 341 -63.54 32.80 0.30
C PHE A 341 -62.88 32.64 -1.09
N THR A 342 -63.48 33.19 -2.15
CA THR A 342 -62.93 33.11 -3.51
C THR A 342 -61.60 33.87 -3.64
N GLU A 343 -61.44 35.01 -2.96
CA GLU A 343 -60.15 35.71 -2.86
C GLU A 343 -59.09 34.85 -2.16
N LYS A 344 -59.42 34.22 -1.02
CA LYS A 344 -58.49 33.32 -0.31
C LYS A 344 -58.11 32.12 -1.16
N MET A 345 -59.06 31.50 -1.86
CA MET A 345 -58.80 30.40 -2.79
C MET A 345 -57.89 30.83 -3.95
N ALA A 346 -58.10 32.02 -4.51
CA ALA A 346 -57.22 32.58 -5.54
C ALA A 346 -55.81 32.87 -5.00
N SER A 347 -55.68 33.36 -3.76
CA SER A 347 -54.39 33.58 -3.10
C SER A 347 -53.64 32.26 -2.87
N VAL A 348 -54.32 31.24 -2.33
CA VAL A 348 -53.75 29.89 -2.12
C VAL A 348 -53.34 29.24 -3.46
N ASN A 349 -54.12 29.42 -4.54
CA ASN A 349 -53.71 28.88 -5.84
C ASN A 349 -52.49 29.62 -6.41
N ARG A 350 -52.39 30.95 -6.28
CA ARG A 350 -51.16 31.70 -6.66
C ARG A 350 -49.93 31.19 -5.90
N GLN A 351 -50.04 30.98 -4.60
CA GLN A 351 -48.96 30.42 -3.77
C GLN A 351 -48.59 29.00 -4.22
N LYS A 352 -49.57 28.15 -4.50
CA LYS A 352 -49.36 26.80 -5.06
C LYS A 352 -48.64 26.85 -6.41
N ASP A 353 -49.02 27.75 -7.31
CA ASP A 353 -48.40 27.91 -8.63
C ASP A 353 -46.99 28.52 -8.56
N GLU A 354 -46.72 29.35 -7.55
CA GLU A 354 -45.39 29.86 -7.22
C GLU A 354 -44.47 28.77 -6.64
N ILE A 355 -44.93 28.04 -5.62
CA ILE A 355 -44.22 26.87 -5.07
C ILE A 355 -43.97 25.82 -6.16
N THR A 356 -44.93 25.57 -7.05
CA THR A 356 -44.78 24.63 -8.17
C THR A 356 -43.75 25.10 -9.21
N ARG A 357 -43.58 26.41 -9.41
CA ARG A 357 -42.50 26.96 -10.24
C ARG A 357 -41.15 26.81 -9.53
N ALA A 358 -41.02 27.29 -8.31
CA ALA A 358 -39.80 27.18 -7.51
C ALA A 358 -39.31 25.73 -7.36
N ARG A 359 -40.23 24.76 -7.21
CA ARG A 359 -39.90 23.33 -7.20
C ARG A 359 -39.28 22.87 -8.53
N LYS A 360 -39.83 23.31 -9.67
CA LYS A 360 -39.28 23.03 -11.02
C LYS A 360 -37.97 23.75 -11.31
N ASP A 361 -37.71 24.89 -10.67
CA ASP A 361 -36.42 25.58 -10.73
C ASP A 361 -35.36 24.78 -9.95
N LEU A 362 -35.66 24.38 -8.72
CA LEU A 362 -34.78 23.53 -7.90
C LEU A 362 -34.55 22.15 -8.52
N GLU A 363 -35.57 21.52 -9.13
CA GLU A 363 -35.41 20.27 -9.91
C GLU A 363 -34.39 20.42 -11.05
N ARG A 364 -34.36 21.57 -11.73
CA ARG A 364 -33.40 21.88 -12.80
C ARG A 364 -31.99 22.17 -12.26
N GLU A 365 -31.86 22.94 -11.18
CA GLU A 365 -30.56 23.19 -10.54
C GLU A 365 -29.93 21.90 -10.00
N LEU A 366 -30.74 21.01 -9.42
CA LEU A 366 -30.31 19.73 -8.87
C LEU A 366 -29.85 18.77 -9.97
N GLU A 367 -30.59 18.65 -11.07
CA GLU A 367 -30.14 17.80 -12.19
C GLU A 367 -28.91 18.38 -12.92
N LYS A 368 -28.79 19.71 -13.03
CA LYS A 368 -27.55 20.36 -13.49
C LYS A 368 -26.36 19.97 -12.61
N SER A 369 -26.50 20.09 -11.29
CA SER A 369 -25.45 19.71 -10.34
C SER A 369 -25.12 18.21 -10.37
N ARG A 370 -26.09 17.34 -10.69
CA ARG A 370 -25.83 15.90 -10.95
C ARG A 370 -25.09 15.64 -12.25
N VAL A 371 -25.30 16.44 -13.29
CA VAL A 371 -24.50 16.36 -14.53
C VAL A 371 -23.07 16.81 -14.24
N GLU A 372 -22.90 17.93 -13.55
CA GLU A 372 -21.59 18.47 -13.14
C GLU A 372 -20.82 17.48 -12.24
N LEU A 373 -21.48 16.84 -11.27
CA LEU A 373 -20.86 15.81 -10.42
C LEU A 373 -20.44 14.57 -11.22
N ARG A 374 -21.27 14.08 -12.16
CA ARG A 374 -20.91 12.95 -13.04
C ARG A 374 -19.73 13.29 -13.95
N GLN A 375 -19.67 14.53 -14.46
CA GLN A 375 -18.52 15.00 -15.22
C GLN A 375 -17.25 14.99 -14.36
N GLN A 376 -17.29 15.58 -13.15
CA GLN A 376 -16.15 15.57 -12.22
C GLN A 376 -15.70 14.16 -11.83
N GLN A 377 -16.63 13.20 -11.69
CA GLN A 377 -16.29 11.79 -11.48
C GLN A 377 -15.53 11.20 -12.68
N SER A 378 -15.99 11.43 -13.91
CA SER A 378 -15.26 10.97 -15.11
C SER A 378 -13.91 11.66 -15.30
N GLU A 379 -13.79 12.94 -14.94
CA GLU A 379 -12.52 13.66 -14.93
C GLU A 379 -11.55 13.05 -13.90
N LEU A 380 -12.01 12.72 -12.69
CA LEU A 380 -11.21 11.99 -11.69
C LEU A 380 -10.78 10.59 -12.16
N GLU A 381 -11.66 9.83 -12.82
CA GLU A 381 -11.31 8.52 -13.40
C GLU A 381 -10.21 8.64 -14.49
N THR A 382 -10.25 9.69 -15.32
CA THR A 382 -9.18 9.96 -16.31
C THR A 382 -7.87 10.45 -15.68
N LEU A 383 -7.93 11.19 -14.56
CA LEU A 383 -6.75 11.57 -13.78
C LEU A 383 -6.13 10.37 -13.05
N GLU A 384 -6.95 9.48 -12.47
CA GLU A 384 -6.46 8.25 -11.84
C GLU A 384 -5.80 7.30 -12.84
N THR A 385 -6.36 7.16 -14.04
CA THR A 385 -5.78 6.28 -15.07
C THR A 385 -4.49 6.87 -15.64
N THR A 386 -4.43 8.17 -15.93
CA THR A 386 -3.19 8.83 -16.35
C THR A 386 -2.11 8.82 -15.26
N GLN A 387 -2.47 8.97 -13.96
CA GLN A 387 -1.53 8.74 -12.86
C GLN A 387 -0.97 7.30 -12.89
N LYS A 388 -1.85 6.29 -12.97
CA LYS A 388 -1.45 4.87 -12.99
C LYS A 388 -0.56 4.52 -14.19
N ASP A 389 -0.68 5.23 -15.31
CA ASP A 389 0.18 5.08 -16.48
C ASP A 389 1.52 5.82 -16.35
N LEU A 390 1.53 7.04 -15.81
CA LEU A 390 2.76 7.76 -15.46
C LEU A 390 3.59 6.98 -14.42
N GLU A 391 2.95 6.31 -13.47
CA GLU A 391 3.60 5.40 -12.53
C GLU A 391 4.17 4.14 -13.18
N LYS A 392 3.63 3.67 -14.32
CA LYS A 392 4.22 2.55 -15.09
C LYS A 392 5.46 3.02 -15.85
N GLU A 393 5.36 4.15 -16.57
CA GLU A 393 6.49 4.72 -17.30
C GLU A 393 7.63 5.12 -16.35
N LEU A 394 7.34 5.73 -15.19
CA LEU A 394 8.37 6.03 -14.18
C LEU A 394 9.08 4.77 -13.65
N ARG A 395 8.37 3.64 -13.50
CA ARG A 395 8.98 2.35 -13.14
C ARG A 395 9.86 1.80 -14.26
N LYS A 396 9.41 1.89 -15.50
CA LYS A 396 10.16 1.51 -16.70
C LYS A 396 11.44 2.34 -16.86
N THR A 397 11.35 3.67 -16.76
CA THR A 397 12.53 4.57 -16.81
C THR A 397 13.55 4.27 -15.71
N LYS A 398 13.13 3.81 -14.52
CA LYS A 398 14.06 3.33 -13.48
C LYS A 398 14.81 2.06 -13.89
N VAL A 399 14.10 1.08 -14.46
CA VAL A 399 14.74 -0.15 -14.99
C VAL A 399 15.66 0.16 -16.17
N ASP A 400 15.26 1.06 -17.06
CA ASP A 400 16.09 1.52 -18.18
C ASP A 400 17.37 2.22 -17.66
N GLN A 401 17.24 3.06 -16.62
CA GLN A 401 18.39 3.71 -15.97
C GLN A 401 19.30 2.70 -15.23
N GLU A 402 18.74 1.65 -14.62
CA GLU A 402 19.51 0.58 -13.98
C GLU A 402 20.34 -0.21 -15.01
N GLU A 403 19.81 -0.52 -16.21
CA GLU A 403 20.60 -1.14 -17.28
C GLU A 403 21.60 -0.14 -17.90
N ILE A 404 21.27 1.14 -18.05
CA ILE A 404 22.24 2.18 -18.46
C ILE A 404 23.43 2.21 -17.49
N ASN A 405 23.18 2.27 -16.18
CA ASN A 405 24.23 2.23 -15.16
C ASN A 405 25.09 0.95 -15.29
N ARG A 406 24.45 -0.21 -15.49
CA ARG A 406 25.15 -1.49 -15.69
C ARG A 406 25.95 -1.55 -16.99
N LEU A 407 25.51 -0.87 -18.05
CA LEU A 407 26.25 -0.74 -19.31
C LEU A 407 27.42 0.23 -19.17
N GLU A 408 27.24 1.36 -18.47
CA GLU A 408 28.33 2.27 -18.14
C GLU A 408 29.43 1.57 -17.34
N ASP A 409 29.08 0.76 -16.33
CA ASP A 409 30.07 0.07 -15.50
C ASP A 409 30.82 -1.02 -16.28
N LYS A 410 30.16 -1.71 -17.23
CA LYS A 410 30.85 -2.56 -18.21
C LYS A 410 31.80 -1.75 -19.10
N VAL A 411 31.40 -0.55 -19.55
CA VAL A 411 32.27 0.33 -20.36
C VAL A 411 33.47 0.85 -19.56
N LYS A 412 33.28 1.20 -18.28
CA LYS A 412 34.35 1.55 -17.33
C LYS A 412 35.33 0.37 -17.17
N LEU A 413 34.81 -0.84 -16.94
CA LEU A 413 35.62 -2.06 -16.82
C LEU A 413 36.42 -2.35 -18.11
N MET A 414 35.76 -2.45 -19.27
CA MET A 414 36.42 -2.68 -20.56
C MET A 414 37.47 -1.60 -20.88
N LYS A 415 37.24 -0.35 -20.46
CA LYS A 415 38.24 0.72 -20.60
C LYS A 415 39.45 0.53 -19.68
N THR A 416 39.25 0.05 -18.45
CA THR A 416 40.38 -0.31 -17.57
C THR A 416 41.14 -1.55 -18.06
N GLU A 417 40.45 -2.55 -18.63
CA GLU A 417 41.08 -3.71 -19.26
C GLU A 417 41.88 -3.30 -20.51
N LEU A 418 41.30 -2.46 -21.37
CA LEU A 418 41.97 -1.91 -22.55
C LEU A 418 43.24 -1.14 -22.15
N ASN A 419 43.16 -0.25 -21.17
CA ASN A 419 44.33 0.47 -20.66
C ASN A 419 45.40 -0.50 -20.15
N GLN A 420 45.04 -1.51 -19.34
CA GLN A 420 46.00 -2.52 -18.86
C GLN A 420 46.65 -3.33 -20.00
N VAL A 421 45.92 -3.60 -21.09
CA VAL A 421 46.46 -4.26 -22.29
C VAL A 421 47.40 -3.32 -23.05
N THR A 422 47.06 -2.03 -23.17
CA THR A 422 47.95 -1.00 -23.73
C THR A 422 49.22 -0.83 -22.92
N ASP A 423 49.15 -0.75 -21.59
CA ASP A 423 50.30 -0.64 -20.69
C ASP A 423 51.22 -1.87 -20.81
N LYS A 424 50.64 -3.07 -20.88
CA LYS A 424 51.39 -4.33 -21.12
C LYS A 424 52.05 -4.35 -22.50
N LEU A 425 51.34 -3.91 -23.54
CA LEU A 425 51.87 -3.84 -24.90
C LEU A 425 53.00 -2.81 -25.02
N GLU A 426 52.89 -1.67 -24.34
CA GLU A 426 53.98 -0.70 -24.21
C GLU A 426 55.19 -1.29 -23.49
N SER A 427 54.98 -2.01 -22.37
CA SER A 427 56.08 -2.69 -21.66
C SER A 427 56.77 -3.70 -22.56
N GLN A 428 56.01 -4.61 -23.18
CA GLN A 428 56.56 -5.60 -24.12
C GLN A 428 57.26 -4.95 -25.32
N THR A 429 56.79 -3.79 -25.77
CA THR A 429 57.45 -3.00 -26.83
C THR A 429 58.77 -2.40 -26.34
N LYS A 430 58.85 -1.93 -25.10
CA LYS A 430 60.09 -1.44 -24.46
C LYS A 430 61.09 -2.60 -24.27
N ASP A 431 60.62 -3.74 -23.78
CA ASP A 431 61.42 -4.97 -23.60
C ASP A 431 61.93 -5.53 -24.94
N TYR A 432 61.08 -5.58 -25.98
CA TYR A 432 61.46 -5.97 -27.33
C TYR A 432 62.51 -5.03 -27.94
N ASN A 433 62.38 -3.71 -27.75
CA ASN A 433 63.39 -2.76 -28.21
C ASN A 433 64.72 -2.89 -27.44
N LEU A 434 64.67 -3.25 -26.16
CA LEU A 434 65.85 -3.55 -25.37
C LEU A 434 66.55 -4.83 -25.87
N GLU A 435 65.82 -5.91 -26.13
CA GLU A 435 66.38 -7.15 -26.71
C GLU A 435 66.88 -6.94 -28.15
N LEU A 436 66.16 -6.18 -28.99
CA LEU A 436 66.65 -5.79 -30.32
C LEU A 436 67.96 -5.00 -30.23
N SER A 437 68.14 -4.18 -29.19
CA SER A 437 69.37 -3.44 -28.94
C SER A 437 70.51 -4.34 -28.44
N LYS A 438 70.22 -5.28 -27.51
CA LYS A 438 71.16 -6.34 -27.09
C LYS A 438 71.60 -7.21 -28.26
N ASN A 439 70.67 -7.63 -29.11
CA ASN A 439 70.94 -8.44 -30.29
C ASN A 439 71.83 -7.67 -31.29
N LYS A 440 71.54 -6.39 -31.59
CA LYS A 440 72.43 -5.52 -32.39
C LYS A 440 73.83 -5.36 -31.79
N MET A 441 73.98 -5.36 -30.46
CA MET A 441 75.30 -5.36 -29.81
C MET A 441 75.99 -6.72 -29.88
N ALA A 442 75.25 -7.82 -29.73
CA ALA A 442 75.75 -9.18 -29.86
C ALA A 442 76.21 -9.48 -31.30
N GLN A 443 75.46 -9.03 -32.31
CA GLN A 443 75.85 -9.13 -33.71
C GLN A 443 77.13 -8.34 -33.98
N LYS A 444 77.22 -7.06 -33.58
CA LYS A 444 78.48 -6.28 -33.69
C LYS A 444 79.66 -6.93 -32.97
N ARG A 445 79.42 -7.64 -31.85
CA ARG A 445 80.45 -8.42 -31.16
C ARG A 445 80.84 -9.66 -31.98
N ASN A 446 79.90 -10.34 -32.61
CA ASN A 446 80.14 -11.47 -33.51
C ASN A 446 80.93 -11.02 -34.75
N ASP A 447 80.53 -9.93 -35.40
CA ASP A 447 81.21 -9.35 -36.56
C ASP A 447 82.69 -9.01 -36.22
N ASN A 448 82.91 -8.40 -35.04
CA ASN A 448 84.26 -8.12 -34.52
C ASN A 448 85.06 -9.40 -34.15
N LEU A 449 84.40 -10.48 -33.72
CA LEU A 449 85.07 -11.77 -33.48
C LEU A 449 85.42 -12.48 -34.78
N GLN A 450 84.52 -12.43 -35.77
CA GLN A 450 84.73 -13.00 -37.10
C GLN A 450 85.82 -12.26 -37.87
N ALA A 451 85.90 -10.93 -37.75
CA ALA A 451 87.01 -10.14 -38.28
C ALA A 451 88.37 -10.50 -37.63
N LYS A 452 88.39 -10.74 -36.30
CA LYS A 452 89.57 -11.27 -35.61
C LYS A 452 89.94 -12.68 -36.06
N GLN A 453 88.95 -13.55 -36.25
CA GLN A 453 89.17 -14.92 -36.74
C GLN A 453 89.74 -14.91 -38.17
N ALA A 454 89.24 -14.03 -39.05
CA ALA A 454 89.79 -13.85 -40.40
C ALA A 454 91.24 -13.37 -40.38
N SER A 455 91.57 -12.35 -39.57
CA SER A 455 92.94 -11.85 -39.41
C SER A 455 93.89 -12.88 -38.77
N LEU A 456 93.39 -13.73 -37.87
CA LEU A 456 94.17 -14.84 -37.31
C LEU A 456 94.39 -15.95 -38.35
N LEU A 457 93.40 -16.29 -39.18
CA LEU A 457 93.56 -17.23 -40.30
C LEU A 457 94.57 -16.70 -41.33
N GLU A 458 94.54 -15.40 -41.62
CA GLU A 458 95.51 -14.74 -42.50
C GLU A 458 96.94 -14.84 -41.93
N ARG A 459 97.13 -14.64 -40.61
CA ARG A 459 98.45 -14.87 -39.98
C ARG A 459 98.85 -16.35 -39.92
N VAL A 460 97.91 -17.29 -39.82
CA VAL A 460 98.20 -18.73 -39.91
C VAL A 460 98.67 -19.09 -41.31
N ASN A 461 97.96 -18.66 -42.36
CA ASN A 461 98.39 -18.87 -43.76
C ASN A 461 99.79 -18.29 -44.04
N GLU A 462 100.09 -17.12 -43.46
CA GLU A 462 101.43 -16.50 -43.57
C GLU A 462 102.51 -17.27 -42.78
N LEU A 463 102.17 -17.83 -41.61
CA LEU A 463 103.06 -18.75 -40.87
C LEU A 463 103.29 -20.07 -41.62
N ASP A 464 102.27 -20.60 -42.29
CA ASP A 464 102.39 -21.81 -43.11
C ASP A 464 103.27 -21.54 -44.35
N ARG A 465 103.16 -20.34 -44.95
CA ARG A 465 104.08 -19.86 -46.00
C ARG A 465 105.52 -19.73 -45.48
N GLU A 466 105.71 -19.08 -44.33
CA GLU A 466 107.02 -18.99 -43.66
C GLU A 466 107.63 -20.38 -43.37
N ASN A 467 106.82 -21.35 -42.95
CA ASN A 467 107.26 -22.71 -42.65
C ASN A 467 107.65 -23.51 -43.92
N GLU A 468 106.86 -23.45 -44.99
CA GLU A 468 107.21 -24.14 -46.25
C GLU A 468 108.44 -23.51 -46.90
N GLU A 469 108.61 -22.17 -46.86
CA GLU A 469 109.83 -21.50 -47.34
C GLU A 469 111.08 -21.89 -46.55
N LEU A 470 110.98 -22.05 -45.22
CA LEU A 470 112.08 -22.54 -44.37
C LEU A 470 112.38 -24.03 -44.61
N LYS A 471 111.36 -24.82 -44.95
CA LYS A 471 111.46 -26.25 -45.23
C LYS A 471 112.08 -26.53 -46.60
N ASP A 472 111.75 -25.73 -47.62
CA ASP A 472 112.41 -25.80 -48.92
C ASP A 472 113.89 -25.38 -48.82
N GLN A 473 114.21 -24.31 -48.08
CA GLN A 473 115.60 -23.96 -47.77
C GLN A 473 116.34 -25.08 -47.02
N MET A 474 115.66 -25.82 -46.13
CA MET A 474 116.26 -26.94 -45.43
C MET A 474 116.50 -28.14 -46.35
N ASN A 475 115.59 -28.43 -47.29
CA ASN A 475 115.77 -29.43 -48.34
C ASN A 475 116.96 -29.08 -49.26
N GLU A 476 117.08 -27.83 -49.70
CA GLU A 476 118.23 -27.36 -50.51
C GLU A 476 119.56 -27.55 -49.78
N LEU A 477 119.61 -27.23 -48.47
CA LEU A 477 120.80 -27.43 -47.63
C LEU A 477 121.10 -28.92 -47.36
N GLU A 478 120.10 -29.80 -47.28
CA GLU A 478 120.31 -31.25 -47.19
C GLU A 478 120.86 -31.81 -48.51
N GLU A 479 120.35 -31.36 -49.66
CA GLU A 479 120.91 -31.70 -50.98
C GLU A 479 122.37 -31.22 -51.14
N GLU A 480 122.72 -30.00 -50.71
CA GLU A 480 124.11 -29.53 -50.76
C GLU A 480 125.03 -30.34 -49.83
N LYS A 481 124.55 -30.67 -48.62
CA LYS A 481 125.24 -31.55 -47.67
C LYS A 481 125.47 -32.95 -48.24
N GLU A 482 124.50 -33.53 -48.94
CA GLU A 482 124.66 -34.84 -49.61
C GLU A 482 125.74 -34.76 -50.71
N LYS A 483 125.67 -33.76 -51.59
CA LYS A 483 126.66 -33.49 -52.66
C LYS A 483 128.08 -33.19 -52.12
N ILE A 484 128.20 -32.68 -50.89
CA ILE A 484 129.49 -32.51 -50.19
C ILE A 484 129.95 -33.84 -49.59
N THR A 485 129.03 -34.68 -49.12
CA THR A 485 129.34 -35.99 -48.52
C THR A 485 129.86 -36.97 -49.57
N GLU A 486 129.24 -37.05 -50.76
CA GLU A 486 129.75 -37.86 -51.88
C GLU A 486 131.19 -37.47 -52.29
N LYS A 487 131.50 -36.16 -52.29
CA LYS A 487 132.85 -35.66 -52.60
C LYS A 487 133.86 -36.00 -51.51
N LEU A 488 133.42 -36.06 -50.25
CA LEU A 488 134.26 -36.48 -49.13
C LEU A 488 134.59 -37.96 -49.24
N GLU A 489 133.61 -38.80 -49.58
CA GLU A 489 133.77 -40.24 -49.81
C GLU A 489 134.74 -40.52 -50.98
N GLN A 490 134.58 -39.82 -52.11
CA GLN A 490 135.52 -39.92 -53.25
C GLN A 490 136.97 -39.54 -52.89
N LEU A 491 137.17 -38.49 -52.07
CA LEU A 491 138.49 -38.08 -51.61
C LEU A 491 139.07 -39.03 -50.55
N GLU A 492 138.23 -39.71 -49.76
CA GLU A 492 138.64 -40.75 -48.80
C GLU A 492 139.08 -42.04 -49.54
N ASP A 493 138.40 -42.39 -50.65
CA ASP A 493 138.81 -43.48 -51.55
C ASP A 493 140.15 -43.19 -52.26
N GLU A 494 140.35 -41.98 -52.84
CA GLU A 494 141.65 -41.61 -53.42
C GLU A 494 142.78 -41.66 -52.37
N LYS A 495 142.50 -41.16 -51.16
CA LYS A 495 143.41 -41.19 -50.01
C LYS A 495 143.78 -42.61 -49.59
N THR A 496 142.83 -43.56 -49.57
CA THR A 496 143.13 -44.96 -49.21
C THR A 496 143.94 -45.69 -50.30
N GLN A 497 143.68 -45.44 -51.59
CA GLN A 497 144.52 -45.98 -52.67
C GLN A 497 145.96 -45.46 -52.59
N LEU A 498 146.16 -44.16 -52.38
CA LEU A 498 147.49 -43.57 -52.24
C LEU A 498 148.21 -44.07 -50.97
N GLN A 499 147.49 -44.25 -49.86
CA GLN A 499 148.05 -44.82 -48.64
C GLN A 499 148.51 -46.27 -48.86
N GLN A 500 147.73 -47.09 -49.57
CA GLN A 500 148.13 -48.46 -49.91
C GLN A 500 149.41 -48.48 -50.77
N GLN A 501 149.51 -47.64 -51.81
CA GLN A 501 150.73 -47.53 -52.60
C GLN A 501 151.94 -47.09 -51.77
N VAL A 502 151.77 -46.19 -50.79
CA VAL A 502 152.83 -45.76 -49.89
C VAL A 502 153.33 -46.92 -49.02
N ASP A 503 152.44 -47.77 -48.51
CA ASP A 503 152.82 -48.87 -47.62
C ASP A 503 153.38 -50.10 -48.39
N GLU A 504 152.93 -50.34 -49.62
CA GLU A 504 153.57 -51.30 -50.54
C GLU A 504 155.03 -50.87 -50.87
N ASN A 505 155.26 -49.59 -51.18
CA ASN A 505 156.61 -49.07 -51.45
C ASN A 505 157.53 -49.13 -50.21
N LYS A 506 157.00 -48.96 -48.98
CA LYS A 506 157.79 -49.16 -47.75
C LYS A 506 158.21 -50.62 -47.60
N ALA A 507 157.32 -51.57 -47.84
CA ALA A 507 157.61 -53.00 -47.68
C ALA A 507 158.71 -53.50 -48.65
N GLU A 508 158.76 -52.97 -49.87
CA GLU A 508 159.88 -53.16 -50.80
C GLU A 508 161.17 -52.53 -50.26
N HIS A 509 161.11 -51.28 -49.77
CA HIS A 509 162.29 -50.58 -49.27
C HIS A 509 162.91 -51.25 -48.02
N ASP A 510 162.09 -51.77 -47.10
CA ASP A 510 162.54 -52.50 -45.91
C ASP A 510 163.20 -53.84 -46.27
N ARG A 511 162.73 -54.54 -47.32
CA ARG A 511 163.40 -55.73 -47.85
C ARG A 511 164.79 -55.40 -48.38
N LEU A 512 164.89 -54.40 -49.24
CA LEU A 512 166.15 -53.99 -49.87
C LEU A 512 167.17 -53.48 -48.84
N ALA A 513 166.70 -52.78 -47.80
CA ALA A 513 167.55 -52.34 -46.68
C ALA A 513 168.12 -53.53 -45.91
N LYS A 514 167.31 -54.56 -45.63
CA LYS A 514 167.75 -55.75 -44.90
C LYS A 514 168.71 -56.63 -45.71
N GLU A 515 168.43 -56.83 -47.00
CA GLU A 515 169.28 -57.61 -47.90
C GLU A 515 170.66 -56.95 -48.08
N LYS A 516 170.71 -55.60 -48.09
CA LYS A 516 171.96 -54.84 -48.03
C LYS A 516 172.76 -55.11 -46.75
N ASP A 517 172.13 -55.06 -45.59
CA ASP A 517 172.82 -55.25 -44.29
C ASP A 517 173.42 -56.66 -44.16
N ASP A 518 172.71 -57.71 -44.59
CA ASP A 518 173.22 -59.08 -44.57
C ASP A 518 174.42 -59.28 -45.55
N LEU A 519 174.40 -58.61 -46.71
CA LEU A 519 175.53 -58.58 -47.66
C LEU A 519 176.74 -57.79 -47.12
N GLU A 520 176.52 -56.63 -46.51
CA GLU A 520 177.60 -55.79 -45.99
C GLU A 520 178.31 -56.44 -44.80
N LYS A 521 177.56 -57.18 -43.97
CA LYS A 521 178.07 -57.96 -42.84
C LYS A 521 178.91 -59.17 -43.28
N THR A 522 178.44 -59.97 -44.23
CA THR A 522 179.19 -61.13 -44.76
C THR A 522 180.46 -60.71 -45.50
N MET A 523 180.46 -59.53 -46.13
CA MET A 523 181.66 -58.95 -46.74
C MET A 523 182.73 -58.60 -45.69
N GLU A 524 182.36 -58.02 -44.55
CA GLU A 524 183.32 -57.65 -43.50
C GLU A 524 183.85 -58.86 -42.71
N GLU A 525 183.03 -59.89 -42.47
CA GLU A 525 183.49 -61.19 -41.93
C GLU A 525 184.55 -61.83 -42.83
N THR A 526 184.33 -61.83 -44.15
CA THR A 526 185.30 -62.31 -45.15
C THR A 526 186.61 -61.51 -45.10
N ARG A 527 186.51 -60.19 -44.91
CA ARG A 527 187.66 -59.27 -44.82
C ARG A 527 188.52 -59.52 -43.59
N HIS A 528 187.91 -59.82 -42.45
CA HIS A 528 188.60 -60.09 -41.19
C HIS A 528 189.44 -61.37 -41.26
N ILE A 529 188.91 -62.43 -41.87
CA ILE A 529 189.61 -63.73 -42.06
C ILE A 529 190.89 -63.54 -42.89
N ILE A 530 190.85 -62.71 -43.94
CA ILE A 530 192.01 -62.41 -44.79
C ILE A 530 193.14 -61.75 -43.98
N GLN A 531 192.82 -60.69 -43.21
CA GLN A 531 193.81 -59.98 -42.40
C GLN A 531 194.48 -60.88 -41.35
N GLN A 532 193.73 -61.81 -40.75
CA GLN A 532 194.27 -62.74 -39.76
C GLN A 532 195.26 -63.75 -40.38
N MET A 533 195.01 -64.20 -41.61
CA MET A 533 195.91 -65.07 -42.38
C MET A 533 197.22 -64.37 -42.75
N GLU A 534 197.15 -63.12 -43.24
CA GLU A 534 198.34 -62.34 -43.65
C GLU A 534 199.34 -62.14 -42.50
N LYS A 535 198.83 -61.89 -41.28
CA LYS A 535 199.68 -61.64 -40.11
C LYS A 535 200.58 -62.84 -39.76
N GLN A 536 200.03 -64.05 -39.79
CA GLN A 536 200.77 -65.28 -39.42
C GLN A 536 201.94 -65.57 -40.36
N VAL A 537 201.82 -65.24 -41.65
CA VAL A 537 202.87 -65.46 -42.66
C VAL A 537 204.11 -64.58 -42.41
N ASN A 538 203.92 -63.34 -41.95
CA ASN A 538 205.03 -62.42 -41.70
C ASN A 538 205.81 -62.76 -40.41
N GLU A 539 205.12 -63.22 -39.36
CA GLU A 539 205.77 -63.65 -38.11
C GLU A 539 206.63 -64.92 -38.27
N ALA A 540 206.41 -65.72 -39.32
CA ALA A 540 207.25 -66.87 -39.63
C ALA A 540 208.60 -66.45 -40.25
N LYS A 541 208.60 -65.52 -41.22
CA LYS A 541 209.79 -65.15 -42.02
C LYS A 541 210.92 -64.53 -41.19
N GLU A 542 210.60 -63.60 -40.29
CA GLU A 542 211.65 -62.87 -39.57
C GLU A 542 212.32 -63.73 -38.47
N ARG A 543 211.70 -64.84 -38.03
CA ARG A 543 212.34 -65.85 -37.17
C ARG A 543 213.44 -66.61 -37.90
N GLU A 544 213.21 -66.99 -39.16
CA GLU A 544 214.14 -67.79 -39.95
C GLU A 544 215.44 -67.04 -40.22
N LYS A 545 215.33 -65.80 -40.70
CA LYS A 545 216.46 -64.89 -41.00
C LYS A 545 217.44 -64.73 -39.82
N LEU A 546 216.91 -64.48 -38.62
CA LEU A 546 217.72 -64.15 -37.44
C LEU A 546 218.55 -65.34 -36.91
N LEU A 547 218.17 -66.58 -37.26
CA LEU A 547 218.93 -67.78 -36.92
C LEU A 547 220.08 -68.09 -37.88
N VAL A 548 220.04 -67.56 -39.12
CA VAL A 548 221.05 -67.82 -40.16
C VAL A 548 222.25 -66.88 -40.04
N GLU A 549 222.03 -65.62 -39.67
CA GLU A 549 223.09 -64.60 -39.61
C GLU A 549 224.06 -64.77 -38.42
N TYR A 550 223.65 -65.44 -37.33
CA TYR A 550 224.41 -65.53 -36.06
C TYR A 550 224.60 -66.99 -35.56
N PRO A 551 225.55 -67.74 -36.15
CA PRO A 551 225.86 -69.12 -35.77
C PRO A 551 226.63 -69.22 -34.42
N ASP A 552 226.86 -70.45 -33.97
CA ASP A 552 227.41 -70.78 -32.65
C ASP A 552 228.93 -71.02 -32.64
N LEU A 553 229.57 -70.84 -31.48
CA LEU A 553 231.04 -70.84 -31.28
C LEU A 553 231.73 -72.21 -31.47
N ASN A 554 230.96 -73.27 -31.70
CA ASN A 554 231.45 -74.62 -32.02
C ASN A 554 231.34 -74.97 -33.52
N GLY A 555 230.92 -74.04 -34.39
CA GLY A 555 230.73 -74.26 -35.82
C GLY A 555 231.95 -73.92 -36.71
N PRO A 556 231.99 -74.42 -37.96
CA PRO A 556 232.95 -73.95 -38.96
C PRO A 556 232.63 -72.51 -39.38
N VAL A 557 233.62 -71.61 -39.33
CA VAL A 557 233.47 -70.22 -39.77
C VAL A 557 233.27 -70.16 -41.28
N ASN A 558 232.12 -69.65 -41.72
CA ASN A 558 231.75 -69.58 -43.13
C ASN A 558 232.20 -68.22 -43.74
N PRO A 559 233.01 -68.17 -44.82
CA PRO A 559 233.81 -66.96 -45.13
C PRO A 559 233.05 -65.73 -45.65
N ASP A 560 231.82 -65.88 -46.15
CA ASP A 560 231.15 -64.84 -46.94
C ASP A 560 230.40 -63.78 -46.11
N TYR A 561 230.10 -64.06 -44.84
CA TYR A 561 229.35 -63.15 -43.98
C TYR A 561 230.25 -62.36 -43.03
N LYS A 562 230.21 -61.03 -43.18
CA LYS A 562 230.77 -60.06 -42.22
C LYS A 562 229.58 -59.48 -41.43
N GLY A 563 229.69 -59.44 -40.11
CA GLY A 563 228.66 -58.86 -39.23
C GLY A 563 228.38 -57.39 -39.51
N THR A 564 227.36 -56.83 -38.86
CA THR A 564 226.83 -55.47 -39.14
C THR A 564 227.85 -54.35 -38.87
N GLY A 565 229.02 -54.66 -38.30
CA GLY A 565 230.12 -53.72 -38.10
C GLY A 565 229.94 -52.78 -36.90
N ASN A 566 228.89 -53.04 -36.10
CA ASN A 566 228.61 -52.32 -34.86
C ASN A 566 228.53 -53.36 -33.74
N LEU A 567 229.61 -53.43 -32.95
CA LEU A 567 229.86 -54.50 -31.97
C LEU A 567 228.68 -54.75 -31.01
N VAL A 568 228.03 -53.68 -30.53
CA VAL A 568 226.88 -53.77 -29.62
C VAL A 568 225.65 -54.34 -30.34
N LYS A 569 225.46 -53.99 -31.62
CA LYS A 569 224.36 -54.48 -32.46
C LYS A 569 224.51 -55.96 -32.80
N ASP A 570 225.72 -56.36 -33.15
CA ASP A 570 226.04 -57.77 -33.42
C ASP A 570 225.92 -58.61 -32.14
N MET A 571 226.33 -58.08 -30.98
CA MET A 571 226.07 -58.72 -29.67
C MET A 571 224.58 -58.82 -29.33
N GLU A 572 223.78 -57.78 -29.54
CA GLU A 572 222.31 -57.86 -29.37
C GLU A 572 221.69 -58.94 -30.25
N ASN A 573 222.14 -59.04 -31.51
CA ASN A 573 221.59 -59.99 -32.46
C ASN A 573 222.05 -61.43 -32.18
N GLN A 574 223.30 -61.63 -31.77
CA GLN A 574 223.79 -62.90 -31.22
C GLN A 574 222.97 -63.32 -29.99
N VAL A 575 222.65 -62.40 -29.09
CA VAL A 575 221.80 -62.65 -27.91
C VAL A 575 220.35 -62.97 -28.32
N LYS A 576 219.78 -62.30 -29.32
CA LYS A 576 218.44 -62.62 -29.87
C LYS A 576 218.42 -64.00 -30.56
N ALA A 577 219.42 -64.33 -31.36
CA ALA A 577 219.56 -65.65 -31.97
C ALA A 577 219.71 -66.75 -30.90
N ASN A 578 220.47 -66.49 -29.83
CA ASN A 578 220.59 -67.39 -28.69
C ASN A 578 219.27 -67.50 -27.90
N LEU A 579 218.51 -66.41 -27.72
CA LEU A 579 217.17 -66.45 -27.11
C LEU A 579 216.17 -67.27 -27.94
N ILE A 580 216.19 -67.13 -29.28
CA ILE A 580 215.37 -67.96 -30.17
C ILE A 580 215.82 -69.43 -30.11
N ARG A 581 217.13 -69.69 -30.03
CA ARG A 581 217.71 -71.05 -29.88
C ARG A 581 217.32 -71.68 -28.53
N ILE A 582 217.32 -70.90 -27.44
CA ILE A 582 216.78 -71.29 -26.13
C ILE A 582 215.29 -71.58 -26.25
N GLN A 583 214.49 -70.70 -26.87
CA GLN A 583 213.04 -70.89 -27.01
C GLN A 583 212.70 -72.12 -27.88
N ILE A 584 213.53 -72.48 -28.86
CA ILE A 584 213.39 -73.73 -29.62
C ILE A 584 213.72 -74.95 -28.74
N LEU A 585 214.77 -74.89 -27.92
CA LEU A 585 215.11 -75.94 -26.95
C LEU A 585 214.06 -76.07 -25.84
N GLU A 586 213.44 -74.98 -25.41
CA GLU A 586 212.30 -74.96 -24.49
C GLU A 586 211.08 -75.62 -25.12
N ASN A 587 210.68 -75.23 -26.34
CA ASN A 587 209.59 -75.87 -27.08
C ASN A 587 209.84 -77.38 -27.31
N GLN A 588 211.09 -77.79 -27.56
CA GLN A 588 211.46 -79.21 -27.69
C GLN A 588 211.48 -79.93 -26.33
N SER A 589 211.91 -79.28 -25.26
CA SER A 589 211.90 -79.83 -23.90
C SER A 589 210.49 -79.93 -23.32
N GLU A 590 209.62 -78.97 -23.62
CA GLU A 590 208.19 -79.00 -23.34
C GLU A 590 207.48 -80.04 -24.22
N GLY A 591 207.91 -80.23 -25.48
CA GLY A 591 207.46 -81.35 -26.32
C GLY A 591 207.84 -82.71 -25.73
N LEU A 592 209.05 -82.84 -25.18
CA LEU A 592 209.51 -84.03 -24.46
C LEU A 592 208.76 -84.21 -23.13
N GLN A 593 208.57 -83.16 -22.33
CA GLN A 593 207.79 -83.23 -21.09
C GLN A 593 206.32 -83.59 -21.36
N ASN A 594 205.68 -83.00 -22.37
CA ASN A 594 204.33 -83.39 -22.79
C ASN A 594 204.26 -84.84 -23.31
N SER A 595 205.35 -85.37 -23.88
CA SER A 595 205.44 -86.77 -24.29
C SER A 595 205.68 -87.71 -23.09
N ILE A 596 206.47 -87.29 -22.10
CA ILE A 596 206.71 -88.00 -20.84
C ILE A 596 205.44 -88.01 -19.98
N CYS A 597 204.72 -86.89 -19.88
CA CYS A 597 203.40 -86.83 -19.22
C CYS A 597 202.39 -87.76 -19.90
N LYS A 598 202.41 -87.89 -21.23
CA LYS A 598 201.59 -88.87 -21.98
C LYS A 598 202.04 -90.33 -21.80
N PHE A 599 203.28 -90.57 -21.37
CA PHE A 599 203.78 -91.91 -20.99
C PHE A 599 203.49 -92.26 -19.53
N VAL A 600 203.64 -91.31 -18.60
CA VAL A 600 203.48 -91.52 -17.15
C VAL A 600 202.02 -91.49 -16.72
N SER A 601 201.15 -90.72 -17.39
CA SER A 601 199.70 -90.67 -17.10
C SER A 601 198.92 -91.87 -17.64
N ASN A 602 199.58 -93.02 -17.83
CA ASN A 602 199.04 -94.16 -18.57
C ASN A 602 199.19 -95.48 -17.80
N GLN A 603 198.33 -95.69 -16.80
CA GLN A 603 198.02 -97.01 -16.21
C GLN A 603 196.70 -96.95 -15.42
N GLY A 604 195.62 -97.49 -15.99
CA GLY A 604 194.27 -97.34 -15.41
C GLY A 604 193.14 -98.08 -16.12
N HIS A 605 193.42 -99.28 -16.68
CA HIS A 605 192.49 -100.20 -17.36
C HIS A 605 191.84 -99.76 -18.70
N SER A 606 191.80 -100.75 -19.61
CA SER A 606 191.13 -100.80 -20.92
C SER A 606 189.64 -101.22 -20.75
N PRO A 607 188.75 -101.35 -21.78
CA PRO A 607 188.96 -101.21 -23.25
C PRO A 607 187.77 -100.63 -24.10
N VAL A 608 187.96 -100.55 -25.44
CA VAL A 608 187.00 -100.99 -26.51
C VAL A 608 185.83 -100.10 -27.04
N ARG A 609 185.60 -100.18 -28.38
CA ARG A 609 184.44 -99.73 -29.23
C ARG A 609 184.13 -98.20 -29.30
N SER A 610 183.59 -97.55 -30.35
CA SER A 610 183.20 -97.78 -31.78
C SER A 610 181.70 -97.69 -32.17
N CYS A 611 181.42 -96.81 -33.16
CA CYS A 611 180.34 -96.87 -34.18
C CYS A 611 178.86 -96.50 -33.81
N SER A 612 178.04 -96.31 -34.87
CA SER A 612 176.61 -95.90 -34.97
C SER A 612 176.27 -94.45 -34.56
N LYS A 613 175.39 -93.64 -35.21
CA LYS A 613 174.24 -93.74 -36.18
C LYS A 613 172.81 -93.75 -35.57
N SER A 614 172.08 -92.62 -35.67
CA SER A 614 170.59 -92.49 -35.73
C SER A 614 170.13 -91.02 -35.63
N SER A 615 168.86 -90.59 -35.86
CA SER A 615 167.87 -90.83 -36.94
C SER A 615 166.60 -89.94 -36.76
N SER A 616 166.05 -89.38 -37.85
CA SER A 616 164.62 -89.16 -38.20
C SER A 616 163.53 -88.50 -37.29
N GLN A 617 162.76 -87.56 -37.92
CA GLN A 617 161.27 -87.41 -37.97
C GLN A 617 160.39 -86.61 -36.95
N SER A 618 159.26 -86.07 -37.50
CA SER A 618 157.94 -85.71 -36.89
C SER A 618 157.79 -84.38 -36.09
N SER A 619 156.62 -83.70 -35.95
CA SER A 619 155.30 -83.66 -36.67
C SER A 619 154.40 -82.45 -36.23
N VAL A 620 153.11 -82.41 -36.64
CA VAL A 620 152.07 -81.32 -36.59
C VAL A 620 151.56 -80.92 -35.17
N PRO A 621 150.89 -79.74 -34.97
CA PRO A 621 149.40 -79.64 -34.98
C PRO A 621 148.83 -78.25 -35.42
N SER A 622 147.67 -77.76 -34.93
CA SER A 622 146.31 -77.90 -35.54
C SER A 622 145.24 -76.92 -34.94
N ASN A 623 144.20 -76.56 -35.72
CA ASN A 623 142.90 -75.94 -35.31
C ASN A 623 142.96 -74.48 -34.73
N THR A 624 141.88 -73.71 -34.45
CA THR A 624 140.41 -73.96 -34.45
C THR A 624 139.52 -72.68 -34.58
N THR A 625 138.26 -72.82 -35.04
CA THR A 625 136.99 -72.14 -34.59
C THR A 625 136.82 -70.59 -34.67
N MET A 626 135.61 -69.97 -34.68
CA MET A 626 134.28 -70.14 -35.35
C MET A 626 133.24 -69.18 -34.70
N MET A 627 132.19 -68.77 -35.43
CA MET A 627 130.97 -68.04 -34.97
C MET A 627 131.17 -66.59 -34.43
N GLY A 628 130.21 -65.65 -34.48
CA GLY A 628 128.89 -65.62 -35.14
C GLY A 628 127.78 -64.94 -34.31
N GLY A 629 126.87 -64.16 -34.92
CA GLY A 629 125.67 -63.62 -34.22
C GLY A 629 125.12 -62.26 -34.74
N PRO A 630 123.81 -62.12 -35.08
CA PRO A 630 123.26 -60.88 -35.67
C PRO A 630 121.90 -60.40 -35.09
N LYS A 631 121.29 -59.39 -35.76
CA LYS A 631 119.87 -58.95 -35.73
C LYS A 631 119.40 -58.14 -34.49
N GLN A 632 118.20 -57.52 -34.47
CA GLN A 632 117.33 -56.77 -35.42
C GLN A 632 115.96 -56.53 -34.70
N LEU A 633 115.18 -55.53 -35.12
CA LEU A 633 113.70 -55.48 -35.05
C LEU A 633 113.02 -55.31 -33.66
N TRP A 634 111.98 -54.47 -33.61
CA TRP A 634 110.80 -54.62 -32.73
C TRP A 634 109.52 -54.18 -33.47
N LYS A 635 108.35 -54.60 -32.98
CA LYS A 635 107.03 -54.41 -33.60
C LYS A 635 105.91 -54.23 -32.55
N VAL A 636 104.82 -53.60 -33.03
CA VAL A 636 103.37 -53.73 -32.71
C VAL A 636 102.94 -54.92 -31.83
N ASP A 637 101.90 -54.75 -30.98
CA ASP A 637 100.69 -55.63 -30.89
C ASP A 637 99.64 -55.10 -29.86
N GLU A 638 98.43 -55.70 -29.86
CA GLU A 638 97.17 -55.24 -29.22
C GLU A 638 96.79 -56.03 -27.93
N MET A 639 95.75 -55.56 -27.17
CA MET A 639 94.51 -56.32 -26.80
C MET A 639 93.79 -55.88 -25.49
N ASP A 640 92.47 -55.62 -25.62
CA ASP A 640 91.29 -56.04 -24.83
C ASP A 640 91.19 -56.19 -23.27
N ASN A 641 90.00 -55.75 -22.79
CA ASN A 641 89.03 -56.42 -21.86
C ASN A 641 88.95 -56.20 -20.31
N ILE A 642 87.75 -55.70 -19.90
CA ILE A 642 86.76 -56.21 -18.90
C ILE A 642 87.08 -56.28 -17.39
N GLN A 643 86.27 -55.56 -16.56
CA GLN A 643 85.25 -56.03 -15.57
C GLN A 643 84.58 -54.79 -14.90
N GLU A 644 83.27 -54.63 -14.64
CA GLU A 644 82.20 -55.44 -13.99
C GLU A 644 82.38 -55.65 -12.47
N GLU A 645 81.35 -55.91 -11.65
CA GLU A 645 79.88 -56.03 -11.85
C GLU A 645 79.20 -54.61 -11.80
N ASP A 646 77.94 -54.28 -11.47
CA ASP A 646 76.66 -54.93 -11.06
C ASP A 646 75.54 -53.83 -11.30
N ASN A 647 74.22 -53.98 -11.50
CA ASN A 647 73.19 -55.04 -11.66
C ASN A 647 71.91 -54.36 -12.28
N ASN A 648 70.72 -54.92 -12.60
CA ASN A 648 70.11 -56.26 -12.59
C ASN A 648 68.96 -56.33 -13.66
N THR A 649 68.30 -57.50 -13.74
CA THR A 649 67.01 -57.92 -14.37
C THR A 649 65.87 -56.91 -14.69
N SER A 650 64.93 -57.17 -15.64
CA SER A 650 64.76 -58.21 -16.69
C SER A 650 63.74 -57.76 -17.78
N TYR A 651 63.32 -58.66 -18.70
CA TYR A 651 62.66 -58.36 -19.98
C TYR A 651 61.24 -58.96 -20.19
N ARG A 652 60.47 -58.28 -21.07
CA ARG A 652 59.59 -58.80 -22.16
C ARG A 652 58.27 -59.60 -21.92
N LEU A 653 57.29 -59.21 -22.76
CA LEU A 653 56.30 -60.02 -23.53
C LEU A 653 54.93 -60.46 -22.94
N SER A 654 53.89 -60.11 -23.73
CA SER A 654 52.71 -60.92 -24.16
C SER A 654 51.46 -61.16 -23.28
N ASN A 655 50.32 -60.68 -23.80
CA ASN A 655 48.99 -61.30 -23.93
C ASN A 655 48.48 -62.35 -22.91
N GLN A 656 47.26 -62.14 -22.40
CA GLN A 656 46.02 -62.74 -22.98
C GLN A 656 44.72 -62.24 -22.30
N ASN A 657 43.62 -62.20 -23.09
CA ASN A 657 42.21 -62.61 -22.82
C ASN A 657 41.53 -62.26 -21.46
N ASN A 658 40.21 -62.02 -21.32
CA ASN A 658 39.00 -62.35 -22.11
C ASN A 658 37.83 -61.44 -21.59
N SER A 659 36.69 -61.14 -22.24
CA SER A 659 36.11 -61.54 -23.54
C SER A 659 35.16 -60.44 -24.06
N ASN A 660 35.03 -60.33 -25.39
CA ASN A 660 33.83 -60.02 -26.22
C ASN A 660 32.92 -58.80 -25.91
N SER A 661 32.65 -57.85 -26.83
CA SER A 661 32.18 -57.93 -28.25
C SER A 661 30.70 -58.39 -28.38
N ASN A 662 29.82 -57.84 -29.23
CA ASN A 662 29.86 -56.78 -30.27
C ASN A 662 28.42 -56.21 -30.43
N ASP A 663 28.16 -54.91 -30.63
CA ASP A 663 28.32 -54.05 -31.84
C ASP A 663 27.11 -54.10 -32.83
N ILE A 664 27.01 -53.09 -33.71
CA ILE A 664 26.12 -52.93 -34.89
C ILE A 664 24.68 -52.44 -34.65
N SER A 665 24.43 -51.20 -35.12
CA SER A 665 23.10 -50.64 -35.48
C SER A 665 22.85 -50.89 -36.98
N PRO A 666 21.61 -51.03 -37.53
CA PRO A 666 20.75 -49.85 -37.74
C PRO A 666 19.20 -50.07 -37.98
N ARG A 667 18.51 -48.95 -38.25
CA ARG A 667 17.26 -48.76 -39.07
C ARG A 667 15.87 -49.22 -38.55
N LYS A 668 14.98 -48.21 -38.46
CA LYS A 668 13.59 -48.11 -38.97
C LYS A 668 12.59 -49.29 -38.77
N SER A 669 11.51 -49.05 -38.01
CA SER A 669 10.12 -49.13 -38.50
C SER A 669 9.04 -48.71 -37.46
N LYS A 670 7.82 -48.42 -37.94
CA LYS A 670 6.52 -48.31 -37.23
C LYS A 670 5.72 -49.61 -37.51
N PRO A 671 4.66 -50.05 -36.76
CA PRO A 671 3.54 -49.20 -36.31
C PRO A 671 2.64 -49.58 -35.07
N ARG A 672 2.01 -48.55 -34.47
CA ARG A 672 0.57 -48.39 -34.10
C ARG A 672 -0.35 -49.62 -33.86
N VAL A 673 -0.93 -49.74 -32.65
CA VAL A 673 -2.31 -50.20 -32.34
C VAL A 673 -2.85 -49.45 -31.07
N LYS A 674 -4.18 -49.38 -30.84
CA LYS A 674 -4.87 -48.78 -29.65
C LYS A 674 -5.43 -49.87 -28.68
N PRO A 675 -6.01 -49.57 -27.48
CA PRO A 675 -7.33 -48.91 -27.30
C PRO A 675 -7.28 -47.65 -26.36
N ASN A 676 -8.26 -46.75 -26.13
CA ASN A 676 -9.62 -46.44 -26.63
C ASN A 676 -10.76 -46.47 -25.56
N ILE A 677 -11.17 -45.27 -25.09
CA ILE A 677 -12.51 -44.88 -24.54
C ILE A 677 -12.93 -45.36 -23.11
N PHE A 678 -13.14 -44.42 -22.17
CA PHE A 678 -14.49 -43.99 -21.71
C PHE A 678 -14.49 -42.62 -20.99
N THR A 679 -15.64 -41.94 -20.96
CA THR A 679 -15.88 -40.61 -20.37
C THR A 679 -17.11 -40.61 -19.45
N MET A 680 -17.14 -39.77 -18.41
CA MET A 680 -18.38 -39.34 -17.74
C MET A 680 -18.24 -37.93 -17.16
N ASN A 681 -19.31 -37.14 -17.29
CA ASN A 681 -19.56 -35.93 -16.50
C ASN A 681 -20.52 -36.29 -15.35
N PHE A 682 -20.66 -35.42 -14.35
CA PHE A 682 -21.84 -35.41 -13.49
C PHE A 682 -22.17 -33.99 -13.01
N ASP A 683 -23.38 -33.52 -13.33
CA ASP A 683 -24.00 -32.34 -12.71
C ASP A 683 -24.59 -32.72 -11.34
N THR A 684 -24.82 -31.73 -10.47
CA THR A 684 -25.85 -31.87 -9.43
C THR A 684 -26.42 -30.51 -9.04
N SER A 685 -27.75 -30.43 -8.99
CA SER A 685 -28.50 -29.26 -8.54
C SER A 685 -29.12 -29.52 -7.17
N SER A 686 -29.46 -28.47 -6.43
CA SER A 686 -30.24 -28.58 -5.19
C SER A 686 -31.12 -27.35 -4.99
N THR A 687 -32.39 -27.58 -4.66
CA THR A 687 -33.39 -26.54 -4.41
C THR A 687 -33.81 -26.54 -2.95
N LYS A 688 -34.03 -25.35 -2.38
CA LYS A 688 -34.78 -25.18 -1.13
C LYS A 688 -35.67 -23.94 -1.23
N THR A 689 -36.91 -24.09 -0.80
CA THR A 689 -37.90 -23.03 -0.67
C THR A 689 -37.93 -22.47 0.76
N LYS A 690 -38.32 -21.20 0.90
CA LYS A 690 -39.02 -20.65 2.06
C LYS A 690 -39.63 -19.30 1.70
N ASP A 691 -40.78 -19.01 2.28
CA ASP A 691 -41.51 -17.76 2.08
C ASP A 691 -40.85 -16.60 2.86
N GLU A 692 -40.91 -15.38 2.31
CA GLU A 692 -40.52 -14.17 3.02
C GLU A 692 -41.54 -13.04 2.79
N PHE A 693 -41.67 -12.17 3.79
CA PHE A 693 -42.82 -11.29 4.01
C PHE A 693 -42.49 -9.84 3.59
N VAL A 694 -43.17 -9.33 2.57
CA VAL A 694 -42.88 -8.01 1.98
C VAL A 694 -43.43 -6.87 2.84
N VAL A 695 -42.53 -6.04 3.40
CA VAL A 695 -42.86 -4.73 4.00
C VAL A 695 -42.17 -3.63 3.21
N THR A 696 -42.97 -2.71 2.68
CA THR A 696 -42.49 -1.57 1.88
C THR A 696 -41.91 -0.46 2.77
N LYS A 697 -40.65 -0.08 2.53
CA LYS A 697 -40.08 1.16 3.10
C LYS A 697 -40.47 2.36 2.25
N THR A 698 -41.15 3.34 2.85
CA THR A 698 -41.38 4.66 2.26
C THR A 698 -40.18 5.59 2.49
N THR A 699 -39.92 6.49 1.55
CA THR A 699 -38.78 7.42 1.59
C THR A 699 -39.11 8.73 2.32
N ARG A 700 -38.16 9.22 3.12
CA ARG A 700 -38.17 10.53 3.79
C ARG A 700 -37.73 11.62 2.79
N PRO A 701 -38.47 12.74 2.62
CA PRO A 701 -38.00 13.88 1.85
C PRO A 701 -37.11 14.80 2.69
N GLU A 702 -36.01 15.28 2.10
CA GLU A 702 -35.25 16.42 2.63
C GLU A 702 -35.86 17.74 2.15
N SER A 703 -35.74 18.80 2.95
CA SER A 703 -35.87 20.18 2.46
C SER A 703 -35.01 21.13 3.30
N GLY A 704 -33.94 21.64 2.70
CA GLY A 704 -33.11 22.69 3.31
C GLY A 704 -33.75 24.07 3.23
N LYS A 705 -33.29 25.00 4.07
CA LYS A 705 -33.65 26.44 3.99
C LYS A 705 -32.38 27.29 3.89
N ARG A 706 -32.39 28.28 3.00
CA ARG A 706 -31.37 29.33 2.96
C ARG A 706 -31.69 30.45 3.95
N VAL A 707 -30.64 31.03 4.52
CA VAL A 707 -30.67 32.22 5.40
C VAL A 707 -30.88 33.50 4.56
N LYS A 708 -31.58 34.48 5.13
CA LYS A 708 -31.35 35.92 4.91
C LYS A 708 -31.54 36.69 6.22
N GLU A 709 -30.88 37.84 6.33
CA GLU A 709 -30.56 38.47 7.61
C GLU A 709 -31.45 39.67 7.99
N ARG A 710 -31.66 39.83 9.31
CA ARG A 710 -31.65 41.05 10.17
C ARG A 710 -32.11 42.43 9.63
N PRO A 711 -32.71 43.25 10.51
CA PRO A 711 -31.91 44.10 11.41
C PRO A 711 -32.21 43.94 12.92
N LEU A 712 -31.50 44.68 13.77
CA LEU A 712 -31.43 44.51 15.23
C LEU A 712 -32.30 45.51 16.01
N SER A 713 -32.68 45.18 17.26
CA SER A 713 -32.77 46.19 18.34
C SER A 713 -32.65 45.65 19.77
N SER A 714 -31.45 45.78 20.35
CA SER A 714 -31.16 46.10 21.76
C SER A 714 -31.50 45.14 22.92
N LYS A 715 -30.64 45.21 23.96
CA LYS A 715 -30.81 44.77 25.37
C LYS A 715 -31.01 43.26 25.61
N GLY A 716 -29.99 42.63 26.18
CA GLY A 716 -30.03 41.21 26.57
C GLY A 716 -30.30 40.98 28.06
N SER A 717 -30.46 39.70 28.40
CA SER A 717 -30.39 39.16 29.77
C SER A 717 -29.67 37.80 29.69
N VAL A 718 -28.68 37.57 30.56
CA VAL A 718 -27.95 36.30 30.59
C VAL A 718 -28.68 35.34 31.53
N MET A 719 -29.47 34.43 30.97
CA MET A 719 -30.18 33.40 31.73
C MET A 719 -29.25 32.20 31.99
N THR A 720 -28.59 32.19 33.15
CA THR A 720 -27.94 30.99 33.67
C THR A 720 -29.00 30.06 34.29
N PRO A 721 -29.12 28.79 33.86
CA PRO A 721 -30.05 27.85 34.48
C PRO A 721 -29.50 27.38 35.83
N VAL A 722 -30.12 27.82 36.93
CA VAL A 722 -29.76 27.42 38.29
C VAL A 722 -30.54 26.18 38.71
N ASN A 723 -30.12 25.02 38.19
CA ASN A 723 -30.30 23.74 38.87
C ASN A 723 -29.25 22.73 38.37
N LYS A 724 -28.38 22.28 39.28
CA LYS A 724 -27.30 21.36 38.98
C LYS A 724 -27.73 19.92 39.21
N THR A 725 -27.95 19.15 38.15
CA THR A 725 -27.66 17.71 38.23
C THR A 725 -26.16 17.55 38.53
N SER A 726 -25.80 16.56 39.35
CA SER A 726 -24.40 16.31 39.76
C SER A 726 -23.47 16.15 38.55
N ILE A 727 -23.99 15.53 37.49
CA ILE A 727 -23.32 15.28 36.22
C ILE A 727 -23.14 16.57 35.37
N GLY A 728 -24.15 17.44 35.29
CA GLY A 728 -24.02 18.72 34.59
C GLY A 728 -23.01 19.66 35.25
N ALA A 729 -22.89 19.60 36.58
CA ALA A 729 -21.87 20.34 37.33
C ALA A 729 -20.44 19.88 36.99
N TYR A 730 -20.22 18.58 36.80
CA TYR A 730 -18.91 18.01 36.45
C TYR A 730 -18.40 18.56 35.11
N LEU A 731 -19.23 18.49 34.06
CA LEU A 731 -18.93 19.05 32.72
C LEU A 731 -18.59 20.54 32.77
N GLN A 732 -19.36 21.34 33.53
CA GLN A 732 -19.10 22.78 33.65
C GLN A 732 -17.79 23.08 34.42
N MET A 733 -17.47 22.35 35.50
CA MET A 733 -16.22 22.56 36.24
C MET A 733 -14.99 22.12 35.45
N LYS A 734 -15.11 21.09 34.61
CA LYS A 734 -14.07 20.62 33.70
C LYS A 734 -13.83 21.61 32.54
N LYS A 735 -14.90 22.02 31.83
CA LYS A 735 -14.82 23.06 30.77
C LYS A 735 -14.43 24.45 31.33
N GLY A 736 -14.69 24.71 32.61
CA GLY A 736 -14.22 25.90 33.34
C GLY A 736 -12.77 25.87 33.81
N GLY A 737 -11.97 24.87 33.41
CA GLY A 737 -10.52 24.82 33.64
C GLY A 737 -10.08 24.63 35.08
N HIS A 738 -10.99 24.36 36.02
CA HIS A 738 -10.66 24.18 37.45
C HIS A 738 -10.05 22.81 37.79
N LEU A 739 -9.88 21.94 36.77
CA LEU A 739 -9.19 20.65 36.85
C LEU A 739 -8.22 20.54 35.66
N GLY A 740 -7.03 21.17 35.76
CA GLY A 740 -6.11 21.21 34.61
C GLY A 740 -4.64 21.57 34.92
N SER A 741 -3.78 20.59 34.66
CA SER A 741 -2.35 20.74 34.27
C SER A 741 -1.29 21.11 35.31
N ALA A 742 -0.47 20.10 35.63
CA ALA A 742 1.00 20.22 35.58
C ALA A 742 1.51 19.06 34.71
N GLY A 743 2.57 19.18 33.91
CA GLY A 743 3.48 20.31 33.73
C GLY A 743 4.89 19.77 33.44
N THR A 744 5.15 19.38 32.19
CA THR A 744 6.37 18.63 31.78
C THR A 744 7.64 19.49 31.71
N GLY A 745 8.04 20.09 32.84
CA GLY A 745 9.30 20.81 33.02
C GLY A 745 10.45 19.90 33.51
N ARG A 746 11.55 19.84 32.76
CA ARG A 746 12.72 19.00 33.06
C ARG A 746 13.87 19.82 33.68
N PRO A 747 14.32 19.54 34.92
CA PRO A 747 15.60 20.00 35.45
C PRO A 747 16.76 19.00 35.15
N PRO A 748 18.05 19.42 35.15
CA PRO A 748 19.18 18.56 34.81
C PRO A 748 20.14 18.20 35.97
N SER A 749 20.85 17.07 35.81
CA SER A 749 22.13 16.68 36.45
C SER A 749 22.17 16.40 37.97
N GLY A 750 22.76 15.26 38.40
CA GLY A 750 22.74 14.87 39.83
C GLY A 750 23.53 13.63 40.33
N LYS A 751 24.60 13.19 39.65
CA LYS A 751 25.67 12.25 40.11
C LYS A 751 25.36 11.01 41.01
N VAL A 752 25.66 9.82 40.45
CA VAL A 752 26.57 8.77 41.00
C VAL A 752 26.32 8.17 42.41
N SER A 753 25.97 6.87 42.49
CA SER A 753 26.89 5.79 42.96
C SER A 753 26.27 4.37 42.95
N ASN A 754 27.14 3.36 43.15
CA ASN A 754 26.99 1.90 43.10
C ASN A 754 25.89 1.33 44.06
N SER A 755 25.46 0.06 44.03
CA SER A 755 26.14 -1.16 43.51
C SER A 755 25.18 -2.33 43.15
N SER A 756 25.79 -3.45 42.71
CA SER A 756 25.25 -4.82 42.59
C SER A 756 24.48 -5.32 43.85
N ASN A 757 23.64 -6.36 43.81
CA ASN A 757 23.90 -7.69 43.23
C ASN A 757 22.63 -8.58 43.03
N HIS A 758 22.81 -9.82 42.56
CA HIS A 758 21.78 -10.85 42.28
C HIS A 758 20.98 -11.37 43.50
N GLY A 759 19.79 -11.95 43.25
CA GLY A 759 19.20 -12.96 44.15
C GLY A 759 17.72 -13.32 43.86
N ASN A 760 17.45 -14.53 43.34
CA ASN A 760 16.10 -15.11 43.30
C ASN A 760 15.82 -15.90 44.59
N LYS A 761 14.66 -15.72 45.24
CA LYS A 761 13.65 -16.79 45.46
C LYS A 761 12.41 -16.32 46.25
N THR A 762 11.46 -17.25 46.36
CA THR A 762 10.08 -17.11 46.86
C THR A 762 9.94 -17.29 48.37
N ASP A 763 8.71 -17.06 48.81
CA ASP A 763 8.05 -17.45 50.06
C ASP A 763 8.20 -16.48 51.23
N ASN A 764 7.18 -16.15 52.05
CA ASN A 764 5.69 -16.26 52.11
C ASN A 764 5.37 -16.35 53.62
N SER A 765 4.21 -15.87 54.07
CA SER A 765 3.88 -15.49 55.47
C SER A 765 4.71 -14.31 56.01
N ASP A 766 4.23 -13.50 56.97
CA ASP A 766 3.00 -13.68 57.75
C ASP A 766 2.08 -12.43 57.76
N TYR A 767 0.78 -12.66 57.98
CA TYR A 767 -0.28 -11.68 57.70
C TYR A 767 -0.99 -11.24 59.00
N SER A 768 -0.57 -10.11 59.57
CA SER A 768 -1.26 -9.46 60.69
C SER A 768 -1.99 -8.19 60.22
N PRO A 769 -3.29 -8.28 59.83
CA PRO A 769 -4.05 -7.12 59.41
C PRO A 769 -4.40 -6.25 60.62
N THR A 770 -3.62 -5.20 60.85
CA THR A 770 -3.98 -4.12 61.78
C THR A 770 -5.17 -3.34 61.21
N MET A 771 -6.40 -3.79 61.50
CA MET A 771 -7.59 -3.09 61.02
C MET A 771 -7.71 -1.70 61.65
N PHE A 772 -7.84 -0.70 60.79
CA PHE A 772 -7.92 0.72 61.15
C PHE A 772 -9.39 1.11 61.37
N VAL A 773 -9.79 1.37 62.61
CA VAL A 773 -11.20 1.64 62.97
C VAL A 773 -11.48 3.14 63.02
N CYS A 774 -12.62 3.56 62.46
CA CYS A 774 -13.08 4.94 62.51
C CYS A 774 -13.76 5.26 63.85
N ASN A 775 -13.08 6.05 64.67
CA ASN A 775 -13.48 6.44 66.03
C ASN A 775 -14.86 7.17 66.14
N GLN A 776 -15.50 7.50 65.03
CA GLN A 776 -16.79 8.22 64.96
C GLN A 776 -17.97 7.33 64.55
N CYS A 777 -17.73 6.15 63.97
CA CYS A 777 -18.78 5.29 63.39
C CYS A 777 -18.46 3.78 63.41
N ASP A 778 -17.38 3.39 64.09
CA ASP A 778 -16.85 2.03 64.27
C ASP A 778 -16.59 1.21 62.99
N LYS A 779 -16.57 1.88 61.81
CA LYS A 779 -16.21 1.23 60.55
C LYS A 779 -14.73 0.88 60.50
N MET A 780 -14.44 -0.38 60.19
CA MET A 780 -13.08 -0.92 60.07
C MET A 780 -12.58 -0.87 58.63
N TYR A 781 -11.30 -0.58 58.45
CA TYR A 781 -10.62 -0.48 57.16
C TYR A 781 -9.31 -1.28 57.16
N ASP A 782 -9.03 -2.01 56.08
CA ASP A 782 -7.80 -2.80 55.95
C ASP A 782 -6.54 -1.95 55.68
N ARG A 783 -6.71 -0.63 55.47
CA ARG A 783 -5.65 0.32 55.11
C ARG A 783 -5.91 1.69 55.73
N GLU A 784 -4.85 2.28 56.28
CA GLU A 784 -4.90 3.59 56.94
C GLU A 784 -5.40 4.72 56.01
N ARG A 785 -4.94 4.73 54.75
CA ARG A 785 -5.39 5.71 53.73
C ARG A 785 -6.90 5.68 53.51
N ASP A 786 -7.52 4.51 53.56
CA ASP A 786 -8.96 4.37 53.31
C ASP A 786 -9.77 4.87 54.53
N LEU A 787 -9.19 4.77 55.74
CA LEU A 787 -9.68 5.46 56.94
C LEU A 787 -9.46 6.98 56.88
N GLU A 788 -8.33 7.48 56.36
CA GLU A 788 -8.12 8.93 56.16
C GLU A 788 -9.12 9.51 55.16
N ILE A 789 -9.32 8.83 54.02
CA ILE A 789 -10.34 9.18 53.04
C ILE A 789 -11.72 9.17 53.71
N HIS A 790 -12.04 8.16 54.51
CA HIS A 790 -13.32 8.13 55.23
C HIS A 790 -13.46 9.29 56.24
N ARG A 791 -12.42 9.60 57.02
CA ARG A 791 -12.39 10.72 57.97
C ARG A 791 -12.66 12.07 57.30
N SER A 792 -12.38 12.23 56.00
CA SER A 792 -12.67 13.48 55.27
C SER A 792 -14.16 13.77 55.05
N TYR A 793 -15.05 12.76 55.18
CA TYR A 793 -16.50 12.90 55.04
C TYR A 793 -17.32 12.22 56.17
N CYS A 794 -16.66 11.60 57.15
CA CYS A 794 -17.29 11.04 58.34
C CYS A 794 -17.53 12.14 59.39
N THR A 795 -18.64 12.87 59.25
CA THR A 795 -19.14 13.77 60.30
C THR A 795 -19.73 12.98 61.48
N PRO A 796 -19.62 13.50 62.72
CA PRO A 796 -20.33 12.97 63.88
C PRO A 796 -21.83 13.26 63.85
#